data_AF-A0A444KE49-F1
#
_entry.id   AF-A0A444KE49-F1
#
_cell.length_a   1.000
_cell.length_b   1.000
_cell.length_c   1.000
_cell.angle_alpha   90.00
_cell.angle_beta   90.00
_cell.angle_gamma   90.00
#
_symmetry.space_group_name_H-M   'P 1'
#
loop_
_entity.id
_entity.type
_entity.pdbx_description
1 polymer ?
#
loop_
_entity_poly.entity_id
_entity_poly.type
_entity_poly.pdbx_seq_one_letter_code
_entity_poly.pdbx_strand_id
1 'polypeptide(L)'
;MSQVQPLVSVDQSGTGMGRADVAFEVNGAAVSVSVPPVRRLSQVLRDELGLTGTKVGCDAGDCGACTVLVDGDPVCACLVPAASVSGATVTTVEGLANGRLSALQASFLEHGAAQCGICTPGLLVAATALLERNPQPSEAETQDALGGVLCRCTGYRKIVAAVMDAWHHVDGLDHRMPETGRAVGASPIRLDGVPKVTGDEKFGGDSFPADALAVLVVRSPHYRARFAFGDIGAWADARPGIAGVFTAADIAGHNCFGVIGPFADQPALAEGVARFRGEAVALVAGEREAILDLDLTDFPVSWTELPHVLQPSDAKADGAALLHRHRPANLLTSGFVERGDPDAALAGAAVTAYGAIETSYVEHAYIEPEAGYAYMDGDTLVVVACTQAPYMDRDDTAKVLGLPVDKVRIVPTATGGGFGSKLDVSLQPLIGLVAMKTGRPAALAYTRNESMISTTKRHPAEMQATVGADAEGRVTGMVFSGDFNTGAYASWGPTVANRVPVHASGPYLTPNYRAEGRAIHTNGPISGAFRGFGVPQATIMQETLYDELAGKLGLDRLDFRLKNCLRNGSETVTGQRLESGVGIGECLESLRPHWARALGEAEAFNAASEDRKRGVGVASCWYGCGNTSLPNPSTIKVGISAAGEVVLHQGAVDIGQGSNTVITQICADALGLPLDKFQLKSADTAITPDAGKTSASRQTFVTGKAAEKAGRALREQILRFANVSEKAAIALDGSSLAIREGEATRSIDLSELKADAAGLVFVAQETYDPPTLPLDAKGQGKPYAVYGYGAQIAELEVDLKLGTVKLIRITAAHDVGKAINPVLVEGQIEGGIAQGIGMALMEEYIPGRTENLHDYLIPTIGDVPPVEHILVEVPDPEGPFGAKGLGEHVLIPTAPAILNAIRHATGVLVTKVPATPARIRAAIRDKEARR
;
A
#
# COMPACT_ATOMS: atom_id res chain seq x y z
N MET A 1 -32.08 -65.71 4.78
CA MET A 1 -31.14 -65.77 5.92
C MET A 1 -29.92 -64.97 5.48
N SER A 2 -29.69 -63.73 5.88
CA SER A 2 -29.51 -63.23 7.24
C SER A 2 -29.92 -61.75 7.33
N GLN A 3 -30.39 -61.35 8.51
CA GLN A 3 -30.94 -60.05 8.89
C GLN A 3 -29.89 -58.93 8.81
N VAL A 4 -30.31 -57.75 8.33
CA VAL A 4 -29.66 -56.47 8.61
C VAL A 4 -30.62 -55.70 9.51
N GLN A 5 -30.15 -55.34 10.71
CA GLN A 5 -30.86 -54.48 11.66
C GLN A 5 -30.88 -53.02 11.17
N PRO A 6 -31.93 -52.23 11.48
CA PRO A 6 -31.99 -50.82 11.08
C PRO A 6 -31.13 -49.95 12.00
N LEU A 7 -30.36 -49.05 11.37
CA LEU A 7 -29.70 -47.93 12.03
C LEU A 7 -30.74 -47.03 12.71
N VAL A 8 -30.42 -46.70 13.96
CA VAL A 8 -31.13 -45.77 14.83
C VAL A 8 -31.34 -44.43 14.13
N SER A 9 -32.58 -43.95 14.13
CA SER A 9 -32.94 -42.59 13.74
C SER A 9 -32.25 -41.59 14.68
N VAL A 10 -31.28 -40.84 14.15
CA VAL A 10 -30.76 -39.66 14.83
C VAL A 10 -31.75 -38.52 14.57
N ASP A 11 -32.39 -38.10 15.64
CA ASP A 11 -33.25 -36.93 15.75
C ASP A 11 -32.47 -35.67 15.31
N GLN A 12 -32.92 -35.01 14.24
CA GLN A 12 -32.33 -33.78 13.70
C GLN A 12 -33.03 -32.53 14.28
N SER A 13 -33.03 -32.40 15.59
CA SER A 13 -33.42 -31.14 16.24
C SER A 13 -32.37 -30.74 17.28
N GLY A 14 -31.43 -29.89 16.85
CA GLY A 14 -30.42 -29.29 17.73
C GLY A 14 -29.01 -29.22 17.12
N THR A 15 -28.82 -28.47 16.05
CA THR A 15 -27.49 -28.22 15.45
C THR A 15 -26.79 -27.03 16.10
N GLY A 16 -26.57 -27.11 17.42
CA GLY A 16 -25.50 -26.38 18.08
C GLY A 16 -24.50 -27.41 18.56
N MET A 17 -23.32 -27.50 17.94
CA MET A 17 -22.25 -28.34 18.50
C MET A 17 -21.96 -27.85 19.92
N GLY A 18 -22.12 -28.72 20.92
CA GLY A 18 -21.87 -28.38 22.32
C GLY A 18 -20.45 -27.83 22.52
N ARG A 19 -20.31 -26.84 23.41
CA ARG A 19 -19.00 -26.35 23.87
C ARG A 19 -18.31 -27.47 24.66
N ALA A 20 -16.99 -27.57 24.54
CA ALA A 20 -16.15 -28.48 25.30
C ALA A 20 -15.00 -27.71 25.96
N ASP A 21 -14.56 -28.19 27.12
CA ASP A 21 -13.40 -27.62 27.80
C ASP A 21 -12.13 -28.13 27.13
N VAL A 22 -11.37 -27.21 26.54
CA VAL A 22 -10.08 -27.45 25.90
C VAL A 22 -9.00 -26.89 26.80
N ALA A 23 -8.17 -27.77 27.37
CA ALA A 23 -7.07 -27.39 28.27
C ALA A 23 -5.72 -27.61 27.58
N PHE A 24 -4.84 -26.61 27.64
CA PHE A 24 -3.51 -26.62 27.00
C PHE A 24 -2.58 -25.60 27.68
N GLU A 25 -1.31 -25.57 27.32
CA GLU A 25 -0.36 -24.54 27.76
C GLU A 25 -0.16 -23.49 26.65
N VAL A 26 -0.18 -22.21 26.99
CA VAL A 26 0.15 -21.13 26.05
C VAL A 26 1.19 -20.18 26.67
N ASN A 27 2.29 -19.94 25.95
CA ASN A 27 3.40 -19.10 26.40
C ASN A 27 3.88 -19.43 27.84
N GLY A 28 3.92 -20.71 28.22
CA GLY A 28 4.33 -21.16 29.55
C GLY A 28 3.23 -21.15 30.64
N ALA A 29 1.99 -20.77 30.29
CA ALA A 29 0.86 -20.72 31.23
C ALA A 29 -0.22 -21.75 30.87
N ALA A 30 -0.67 -22.54 31.86
CA ALA A 30 -1.80 -23.45 31.69
C ALA A 30 -3.12 -22.68 31.56
N VAL A 31 -3.91 -22.99 30.52
CA VAL A 31 -5.20 -22.38 30.23
C VAL A 31 -6.27 -23.45 30.00
N SER A 32 -7.53 -23.10 30.25
CA SER A 32 -8.70 -23.91 29.92
C SER A 32 -9.81 -23.01 29.41
N VAL A 33 -10.32 -23.29 28.21
CA VAL A 33 -11.38 -22.50 27.56
C VAL A 33 -12.53 -23.42 27.15
N SER A 34 -13.76 -22.96 27.36
CA SER A 34 -14.95 -23.71 26.98
C SER A 34 -15.45 -23.18 25.63
N VAL A 35 -15.19 -23.88 24.52
CA VAL A 35 -15.49 -23.42 23.15
C VAL A 35 -16.01 -24.57 22.27
N PRO A 36 -16.66 -24.32 21.13
CA PRO A 36 -16.96 -25.38 20.17
C PRO A 36 -15.67 -26.09 19.73
N PRO A 37 -15.62 -27.45 19.72
CA PRO A 37 -14.40 -28.20 19.38
C PRO A 37 -13.73 -27.83 18.05
N VAL A 38 -14.53 -27.40 17.06
CA VAL A 38 -14.08 -27.00 15.71
C VAL A 38 -13.77 -25.50 15.58
N ARG A 39 -13.95 -24.71 16.65
CA ARG A 39 -13.53 -23.30 16.67
C ARG A 39 -12.06 -23.23 16.31
N ARG A 40 -11.66 -22.27 15.48
CA ARG A 40 -10.26 -22.16 15.03
C ARG A 40 -9.38 -21.69 16.19
N LEU A 41 -8.17 -22.22 16.29
CA LEU A 41 -7.20 -21.84 17.31
C LEU A 41 -6.89 -20.33 17.23
N SER A 42 -6.84 -19.75 16.02
CA SER A 42 -6.69 -18.30 15.86
C SER A 42 -7.76 -17.50 16.59
N GLN A 43 -9.01 -17.95 16.56
CA GLN A 43 -10.13 -17.30 17.26
C GLN A 43 -10.01 -17.52 18.77
N VAL A 44 -9.64 -18.72 19.23
CA VAL A 44 -9.42 -18.99 20.65
C VAL A 44 -8.32 -18.09 21.22
N LEU A 45 -7.16 -18.04 20.56
CA LEU A 45 -6.03 -17.22 21.01
C LEU A 45 -6.40 -15.73 21.06
N ARG A 46 -7.08 -15.22 20.04
CA ARG A 46 -7.39 -13.79 19.93
C ARG A 46 -8.58 -13.37 20.79
N ASP A 47 -9.70 -14.07 20.67
CA ASP A 47 -11.00 -13.63 21.19
C ASP A 47 -11.22 -14.10 22.63
N GLU A 48 -10.74 -15.29 23.00
CA GLU A 48 -10.93 -15.84 24.35
C GLU A 48 -9.74 -15.52 25.27
N LEU A 49 -8.52 -15.50 24.72
CA LEU A 49 -7.28 -15.31 25.49
C LEU A 49 -6.63 -13.92 25.32
N GLY A 50 -7.12 -13.10 24.39
CA GLY A 50 -6.59 -11.74 24.16
C GLY A 50 -5.22 -11.67 23.50
N LEU A 51 -4.69 -12.80 22.98
CA LEU A 51 -3.39 -12.92 22.30
C LEU A 51 -3.48 -12.45 20.85
N THR A 52 -3.78 -11.16 20.70
CA THR A 52 -3.99 -10.48 19.42
C THR A 52 -2.72 -10.36 18.56
N GLY A 53 -1.54 -10.72 19.07
CA GLY A 53 -0.31 -10.86 18.29
C GLY A 53 -0.42 -11.96 17.23
N THR A 54 -1.29 -12.94 17.43
CA THR A 54 -1.69 -13.90 16.39
C THR A 54 -2.60 -13.18 15.39
N LYS A 55 -2.02 -12.67 14.29
CA LYS A 55 -2.74 -11.88 13.28
C LYS A 55 -3.50 -12.77 12.31
N VAL A 56 -4.69 -12.36 11.85
CA VAL A 56 -5.49 -13.11 10.87
C VAL A 56 -5.65 -12.27 9.61
N GLY A 57 -5.28 -12.84 8.46
CA GLY A 57 -5.29 -12.16 7.16
C GLY A 57 -6.14 -12.86 6.11
N CYS A 58 -5.64 -13.98 5.55
CA CYS A 58 -6.38 -14.78 4.56
C CYS A 58 -7.47 -15.67 5.17
N ASP A 59 -7.27 -16.05 6.45
CA ASP A 59 -8.08 -17.01 7.20
C ASP A 59 -8.30 -18.36 6.47
N ALA A 60 -7.29 -18.78 5.68
CA ALA A 60 -7.31 -19.99 4.85
C ALA A 60 -5.96 -20.73 4.81
N GLY A 61 -4.96 -20.30 5.60
CA GLY A 61 -3.61 -20.88 5.61
C GLY A 61 -2.65 -20.34 4.55
N ASP A 62 -3.10 -19.44 3.67
CA ASP A 62 -2.31 -18.94 2.54
C ASP A 62 -1.24 -17.90 2.93
N CYS A 63 -1.48 -17.09 3.96
CA CYS A 63 -0.63 -15.93 4.27
C CYS A 63 0.38 -16.13 5.42
N GLY A 64 0.21 -17.15 6.27
CA GLY A 64 1.06 -17.38 7.43
C GLY A 64 1.08 -16.31 8.53
N ALA A 65 0.26 -15.25 8.46
CA ALA A 65 0.24 -14.21 9.50
C ALA A 65 -0.19 -14.73 10.89
N CYS A 66 -0.95 -15.82 10.92
CA CYS A 66 -1.43 -16.49 12.13
C CYS A 66 -0.52 -17.63 12.59
N THR A 67 0.74 -17.67 12.14
CA THR A 67 1.65 -18.76 12.51
C THR A 67 1.93 -18.74 14.01
N VAL A 68 1.73 -19.89 14.64
CA VAL A 68 2.06 -20.20 16.05
C VAL A 68 2.88 -21.48 16.08
N LEU A 69 3.59 -21.75 17.19
CA LEU A 69 4.16 -23.08 17.41
C LEU A 69 3.17 -23.94 18.18
N VAL A 70 2.95 -25.17 17.75
CA VAL A 70 2.26 -26.21 18.53
C VAL A 70 3.27 -27.33 18.74
N ASP A 71 3.64 -27.60 19.99
CA ASP A 71 4.69 -28.55 20.37
C ASP A 71 6.03 -28.32 19.63
N GLY A 72 6.35 -27.05 19.35
CA GLY A 72 7.56 -26.61 18.64
C GLY A 72 7.43 -26.52 17.12
N ASP A 73 6.36 -27.05 16.53
CA ASP A 73 6.16 -27.02 15.08
C ASP A 73 5.34 -25.81 14.62
N PRO A 74 5.78 -25.07 13.58
CA PRO A 74 5.05 -23.92 13.07
C PRO A 74 3.79 -24.35 12.31
N VAL A 75 2.64 -23.83 12.72
CA VAL A 75 1.34 -24.12 12.10
C VAL A 75 0.51 -22.84 11.92
N CYS A 76 -0.33 -22.80 10.89
CA CYS A 76 -1.29 -21.72 10.70
C CYS A 76 -2.49 -21.90 11.65
N ALA A 77 -2.59 -21.09 12.71
CA ALA A 77 -3.65 -21.21 13.72
C ALA A 77 -5.09 -21.14 13.16
N CYS A 78 -5.29 -20.51 11.99
CA CYS A 78 -6.60 -20.49 11.31
C CYS A 78 -7.06 -21.84 10.76
N LEU A 79 -6.15 -22.81 10.60
CA LEU A 79 -6.46 -24.16 10.12
C LEU A 79 -6.55 -25.20 11.24
N VAL A 80 -6.24 -24.83 12.47
CA VAL A 80 -6.15 -25.74 13.61
C VAL A 80 -7.44 -25.68 14.44
N PRO A 81 -8.20 -26.77 14.59
CA PRO A 81 -9.34 -26.83 15.51
C PRO A 81 -8.89 -26.71 16.97
N ALA A 82 -9.68 -26.04 17.81
CA ALA A 82 -9.39 -25.89 19.24
C ALA A 82 -9.17 -27.26 19.93
N ALA A 83 -10.01 -28.25 19.63
CA ALA A 83 -9.88 -29.56 20.25
C ALA A 83 -8.55 -30.28 19.96
N SER A 84 -7.88 -29.97 18.84
CA SER A 84 -6.62 -30.66 18.49
C SER A 84 -5.41 -30.18 19.29
N VAL A 85 -5.52 -29.04 20.00
CA VAL A 85 -4.43 -28.55 20.87
C VAL A 85 -4.60 -28.96 22.33
N SER A 86 -5.60 -29.80 22.66
CA SER A 86 -5.79 -30.27 24.03
C SER A 86 -4.53 -31.01 24.53
N GLY A 87 -3.94 -30.49 25.60
CA GLY A 87 -2.70 -31.01 26.22
C GLY A 87 -1.40 -30.61 25.52
N ALA A 88 -1.47 -29.81 24.44
CA ALA A 88 -0.30 -29.32 23.72
C ALA A 88 0.29 -28.06 24.35
N THR A 89 1.51 -27.70 23.96
CA THR A 89 2.13 -26.40 24.24
C THR A 89 2.04 -25.50 23.01
N VAL A 90 1.47 -24.31 23.18
CA VAL A 90 1.32 -23.29 22.15
C VAL A 90 2.23 -22.09 22.43
N THR A 91 3.04 -21.68 21.46
CA THR A 91 3.86 -20.47 21.55
C THR A 91 3.42 -19.46 20.49
N THR A 92 3.11 -18.26 20.95
CA THR A 92 2.73 -17.09 20.13
C THR A 92 3.86 -16.05 20.15
N VAL A 93 3.71 -14.94 19.41
CA VAL A 93 4.72 -13.86 19.41
C VAL A 93 4.90 -13.26 20.80
N GLU A 94 3.83 -13.18 21.60
CA GLU A 94 3.83 -12.69 22.97
C GLU A 94 4.73 -13.54 23.89
N GLY A 95 4.92 -14.82 23.57
CA GLY A 95 5.80 -15.74 24.29
C GLY A 95 7.28 -15.65 23.92
N LEU A 96 7.64 -14.88 22.87
CA LEU A 96 9.04 -14.77 22.42
C LEU A 96 9.88 -13.84 23.29
N ALA A 97 9.24 -12.86 23.94
CA ALA A 97 9.90 -11.93 24.85
C ALA A 97 9.75 -12.43 26.30
N ASN A 98 10.87 -12.55 27.02
CA ASN A 98 10.88 -12.94 28.44
C ASN A 98 11.40 -11.79 29.30
N GLY A 99 10.61 -10.71 29.42
CA GLY A 99 10.99 -9.46 30.09
C GLY A 99 11.98 -8.58 29.32
N ARG A 100 12.54 -9.09 28.22
CA ARG A 100 13.32 -8.35 27.21
C ARG A 100 13.06 -8.95 25.82
N LEU A 101 13.35 -8.17 24.77
CA LEU A 101 13.28 -8.65 23.39
C LEU A 101 14.22 -9.84 23.19
N SER A 102 13.78 -10.81 22.39
CA SER A 102 14.65 -11.87 21.89
C SER A 102 15.69 -11.32 20.91
N ALA A 103 16.77 -12.08 20.69
CA ALA A 103 17.81 -11.71 19.73
C ALA A 103 17.24 -11.54 18.30
N LEU A 104 16.25 -12.36 17.95
CA LEU A 104 15.54 -12.26 16.68
C LEU A 104 14.69 -10.97 16.58
N GLN A 105 13.92 -10.63 17.63
CA GLN A 105 13.15 -9.39 17.68
C GLN A 105 14.05 -8.14 17.60
N ALA A 106 15.20 -8.18 18.28
CA ALA A 106 16.23 -7.17 18.19
C ALA A 106 16.76 -7.03 16.75
N SER A 107 17.18 -8.14 16.14
CA SER A 107 17.68 -8.15 14.76
C SER A 107 16.67 -7.58 13.75
N PHE A 108 15.38 -7.90 13.91
CA PHE A 108 14.31 -7.37 13.05
C PHE A 108 14.19 -5.84 13.13
N LEU A 109 14.41 -5.26 14.31
CA LEU A 109 14.36 -3.81 14.51
C LEU A 109 15.57 -3.12 13.88
N GLU A 110 16.77 -3.67 14.05
CA GLU A 110 18.00 -3.10 13.48
C GLU A 110 17.99 -3.13 11.94
N HIS A 111 17.55 -4.24 11.35
CA HIS A 111 17.48 -4.40 9.90
C HIS A 111 16.31 -3.63 9.25
N GLY A 112 15.36 -3.11 10.03
CA GLY A 112 14.12 -2.55 9.50
C GLY A 112 13.23 -3.60 8.83
N ALA A 113 13.29 -4.86 9.30
CA ALA A 113 12.53 -5.98 8.75
C ALA A 113 11.02 -5.94 9.07
N ALA A 114 10.58 -4.96 9.87
CA ALA A 114 9.17 -4.67 10.14
C ALA A 114 8.77 -3.30 9.58
N GLN A 115 7.94 -3.30 8.53
CA GLN A 115 7.30 -2.09 7.98
C GLN A 115 5.93 -1.86 8.60
N CYS A 116 4.85 -2.39 8.02
CA CYS A 116 3.50 -2.28 8.60
C CYS A 116 3.35 -3.15 9.85
N GLY A 117 4.10 -4.25 9.96
CA GLY A 117 4.13 -5.10 11.16
C GLY A 117 3.12 -6.26 11.18
N ILE A 118 2.11 -6.28 10.31
CA ILE A 118 1.04 -7.30 10.41
C ILE A 118 1.52 -8.75 10.21
N CYS A 119 2.50 -8.98 9.33
CA CYS A 119 3.08 -10.32 9.11
C CYS A 119 4.23 -10.63 10.07
N THR A 120 4.74 -9.62 10.80
CA THR A 120 5.94 -9.74 11.63
C THR A 120 5.80 -10.79 12.73
N PRO A 121 4.67 -10.89 13.47
CA PRO A 121 4.45 -11.99 14.41
C PRO A 121 4.63 -13.38 13.81
N GLY A 122 3.96 -13.68 12.69
CA GLY A 122 4.07 -14.99 12.04
C GLY A 122 5.47 -15.30 11.53
N LEU A 123 6.17 -14.28 10.99
CA LEU A 123 7.57 -14.41 10.56
C LEU A 123 8.50 -14.72 11.74
N LEU A 124 8.36 -14.00 12.85
CA LEU A 124 9.18 -14.19 14.04
C LEU A 124 8.98 -15.58 14.63
N VAL A 125 7.73 -16.02 14.75
CA VAL A 125 7.41 -17.36 15.29
C VAL A 125 7.96 -18.46 14.39
N ALA A 126 7.77 -18.38 13.07
CA ALA A 126 8.33 -19.35 12.12
C ALA A 126 9.87 -19.38 12.16
N ALA A 127 10.52 -18.22 12.21
CA ALA A 127 11.97 -18.11 12.30
C ALA A 127 12.53 -18.64 13.64
N THR A 128 11.81 -18.46 14.76
CA THR A 128 12.20 -19.04 16.05
C THR A 128 12.34 -20.55 15.96
N ALA A 129 11.38 -21.25 15.34
CA ALA A 129 11.47 -22.70 15.16
C ALA A 129 12.69 -23.14 14.33
N LEU A 130 13.11 -22.33 13.35
CA LEU A 130 14.36 -22.56 12.61
C LEU A 130 15.59 -22.35 13.51
N LEU A 131 15.65 -21.23 14.22
CA LEU A 131 16.82 -20.82 15.01
C LEU A 131 17.07 -21.72 16.22
N GLU A 132 16.03 -22.32 16.80
CA GLU A 132 16.18 -23.34 17.84
C GLU A 132 16.90 -24.60 17.35
N ARG A 133 16.78 -24.93 16.06
CA ARG A 133 17.48 -26.06 15.42
C ARG A 133 18.85 -25.66 14.87
N ASN A 134 18.94 -24.49 14.27
CA ASN A 134 20.16 -23.94 13.69
C ASN A 134 20.28 -22.44 13.98
N PRO A 135 21.10 -22.02 14.96
CA PRO A 135 21.28 -20.61 15.32
C PRO A 135 21.94 -19.73 14.25
N GLN A 136 22.54 -20.34 13.22
CA GLN A 136 23.22 -19.65 12.11
C GLN A 136 22.78 -20.26 10.77
N PRO A 137 21.51 -20.07 10.38
CA PRO A 137 20.97 -20.67 9.18
C PRO A 137 21.55 -20.00 7.92
N SER A 138 21.63 -20.78 6.85
CA SER A 138 21.89 -20.25 5.51
C SER A 138 20.67 -19.49 4.97
N GLU A 139 20.89 -18.71 3.91
CA GLU A 139 19.81 -18.03 3.20
C GLU A 139 18.75 -19.03 2.71
N ALA A 140 19.16 -20.16 2.15
CA ALA A 140 18.24 -21.19 1.65
C ALA A 140 17.38 -21.79 2.78
N GLU A 141 17.98 -22.17 3.90
CA GLU A 141 17.23 -22.68 5.07
C GLU A 141 16.25 -21.64 5.62
N THR A 142 16.64 -20.36 5.59
CA THR A 142 15.78 -19.24 6.00
C THR A 142 14.59 -19.06 5.06
N GLN A 143 14.82 -19.09 3.75
CA GLN A 143 13.77 -18.97 2.74
C GLN A 143 12.79 -20.14 2.81
N ASP A 144 13.29 -21.37 2.98
CA ASP A 144 12.46 -22.57 3.11
C ASP A 144 11.59 -22.52 4.37
N ALA A 145 12.17 -22.13 5.52
CA ALA A 145 11.43 -22.05 6.78
C ALA A 145 10.34 -20.98 6.78
N LEU A 146 10.56 -19.88 6.05
CA LEU A 146 9.63 -18.75 5.98
C LEU A 146 8.73 -18.76 4.74
N GLY A 147 8.85 -19.76 3.86
CA GLY A 147 8.12 -19.83 2.59
C GLY A 147 6.60 -19.75 2.71
N GLY A 148 6.05 -20.17 3.86
CA GLY A 148 4.61 -20.11 4.16
C GLY A 148 4.11 -18.78 4.72
N VAL A 149 4.97 -17.77 4.91
CA VAL A 149 4.58 -16.48 5.51
C VAL A 149 4.77 -15.34 4.50
N LEU A 150 3.65 -14.74 4.08
CA LEU A 150 3.64 -13.69 3.07
C LEU A 150 3.93 -12.32 3.68
N CYS A 151 4.75 -11.52 2.99
CA CYS A 151 5.00 -10.12 3.31
C CYS A 151 4.84 -9.26 2.05
N ARG A 152 3.94 -8.28 2.12
CA ARG A 152 3.67 -7.36 1.00
C ARG A 152 4.52 -6.08 1.01
N CYS A 153 5.24 -5.83 2.09
CA CYS A 153 5.87 -4.52 2.35
C CYS A 153 7.39 -4.50 2.14
N THR A 154 8.10 -5.54 2.58
CA THR A 154 9.57 -5.48 2.72
C THR A 154 10.33 -6.03 1.52
N GLY A 155 9.70 -6.82 0.64
CA GLY A 155 10.43 -7.56 -0.38
C GLY A 155 11.38 -8.63 0.18
N TYR A 156 11.15 -9.06 1.42
CA TYR A 156 11.81 -10.18 2.10
C TYR A 156 13.32 -10.09 2.37
N ARG A 157 14.12 -9.31 1.64
CA ARG A 157 15.59 -9.30 1.80
C ARG A 157 16.04 -8.90 3.19
N LYS A 158 15.49 -7.83 3.76
CA LYS A 158 15.76 -7.45 5.17
C LYS A 158 15.27 -8.49 6.19
N ILE A 159 14.21 -9.24 5.88
CA ILE A 159 13.72 -10.32 6.76
C ILE A 159 14.73 -11.47 6.78
N VAL A 160 15.18 -11.90 5.60
CA VAL A 160 16.19 -12.96 5.46
C VAL A 160 17.48 -12.59 6.20
N ALA A 161 17.98 -11.36 5.98
CA ALA A 161 19.16 -10.85 6.67
C ALA A 161 18.96 -10.85 8.20
N ALA A 162 17.82 -10.34 8.68
CA ALA A 162 17.54 -10.28 10.12
C ALA A 162 17.53 -11.67 10.79
N VAL A 163 17.02 -12.71 10.12
CA VAL A 163 17.04 -14.08 10.66
C VAL A 163 18.46 -14.64 10.70
N MET A 164 19.21 -14.48 9.60
CA MET A 164 20.60 -14.97 9.52
C MET A 164 21.52 -14.29 10.54
N ASP A 165 21.28 -13.01 10.84
CA ASP A 165 22.10 -12.20 11.74
C ASP A 165 21.58 -12.19 13.18
N ALA A 166 20.49 -12.89 13.50
CA ALA A 166 19.87 -12.87 14.82
C ALA A 166 20.84 -13.19 15.97
N TRP A 167 21.80 -14.09 15.75
CA TRP A 167 22.81 -14.48 16.74
C TRP A 167 23.78 -13.35 17.13
N HIS A 168 23.87 -12.27 16.35
CA HIS A 168 24.66 -11.08 16.71
C HIS A 168 24.01 -10.22 17.79
N HIS A 169 22.72 -10.43 18.07
CA HIS A 169 21.93 -9.59 18.99
C HIS A 169 21.57 -10.27 20.30
N VAL A 170 22.35 -11.28 20.73
CA VAL A 170 22.12 -12.00 22.00
C VAL A 170 22.20 -11.07 23.22
N ASP A 171 23.07 -10.06 23.14
CA ASP A 171 23.28 -9.03 24.15
C ASP A 171 22.24 -7.89 24.10
N GLY A 172 21.35 -7.89 23.09
CA GLY A 172 20.27 -6.93 22.91
C GLY A 172 20.50 -5.91 21.78
N LEU A 173 19.70 -4.85 21.81
CA LEU A 173 19.71 -3.76 20.82
C LEU A 173 20.60 -2.61 21.24
N ASP A 174 21.26 -1.99 20.25
CA ASP A 174 21.79 -0.66 20.42
C ASP A 174 20.66 0.38 20.36
N HIS A 175 20.32 0.95 21.52
CA HIS A 175 19.30 1.99 21.65
C HIS A 175 19.84 3.42 21.46
N ARG A 176 21.11 3.59 21.05
CA ARG A 176 21.69 4.91 20.85
C ARG A 176 20.93 5.66 19.77
N MET A 177 20.39 6.81 20.16
CA MET A 177 19.75 7.76 19.26
C MET A 177 20.79 8.69 18.64
N PRO A 178 20.53 9.23 17.44
CA PRO A 178 21.42 10.21 16.81
C PRO A 178 21.60 11.45 17.71
N GLU A 179 22.78 12.06 17.62
CA GLU A 179 23.05 13.34 18.28
C GLU A 179 22.07 14.44 17.79
N THR A 180 21.82 15.43 18.62
CA THR A 180 20.97 16.58 18.28
C THR A 180 21.43 17.25 16.98
N GLY A 181 20.51 17.44 16.04
CA GLY A 181 20.80 18.04 14.72
C GLY A 181 21.42 17.07 13.71
N ARG A 182 21.48 15.77 14.05
CA ARG A 182 21.98 14.69 13.20
C ARG A 182 20.95 13.56 13.01
N ALA A 183 19.66 13.84 13.26
CA ALA A 183 18.61 12.85 13.07
C ALA A 183 18.38 12.56 11.58
N VAL A 184 18.36 13.58 10.71
CA VAL A 184 18.24 13.42 9.26
C VAL A 184 19.51 12.78 8.68
N GLY A 185 19.33 11.67 7.97
CA GLY A 185 20.43 10.88 7.39
C GLY A 185 20.94 9.78 8.32
N ALA A 186 20.47 9.71 9.57
CA ALA A 186 20.72 8.58 10.45
C ALA A 186 19.66 7.48 10.23
N SER A 187 20.00 6.27 10.67
CA SER A 187 19.12 5.10 10.63
C SER A 187 18.79 4.59 12.05
N PRO A 188 18.19 5.42 12.94
CA PRO A 188 17.70 4.90 14.20
C PRO A 188 16.62 3.83 13.93
N ILE A 189 16.45 2.90 14.87
CA ILE A 189 15.29 2.01 14.86
C ILE A 189 14.01 2.83 14.79
N ARG A 190 13.00 2.27 14.14
CA ARG A 190 11.71 2.94 14.01
C ARG A 190 11.11 3.24 15.38
N LEU A 191 10.54 4.44 15.52
CA LEU A 191 9.86 4.87 16.77
C LEU A 191 8.64 4.00 17.09
N ASP A 192 8.03 3.41 16.07
CA ASP A 192 6.90 2.48 16.16
C ASP A 192 7.32 1.01 15.94
N GLY A 193 8.60 0.70 16.11
CA GLY A 193 9.14 -0.63 15.79
C GLY A 193 8.81 -1.69 16.85
N VAL A 194 9.00 -1.38 18.13
CA VAL A 194 8.88 -2.37 19.22
C VAL A 194 7.51 -3.06 19.26
N PRO A 195 6.36 -2.33 19.21
CA PRO A 195 5.05 -2.98 19.23
C PRO A 195 4.83 -3.98 18.09
N LYS A 196 5.49 -3.78 16.94
CA LYS A 196 5.36 -4.66 15.77
C LYS A 196 6.07 -5.99 15.95
N VAL A 197 7.20 -6.00 16.67
CA VAL A 197 7.97 -7.23 16.91
C VAL A 197 7.53 -7.97 18.17
N THR A 198 6.85 -7.30 19.11
CA THR A 198 6.26 -7.94 20.30
C THR A 198 4.84 -8.46 20.06
N GLY A 199 4.16 -7.99 18.99
CA GLY A 199 2.75 -8.31 18.72
C GLY A 199 1.76 -7.34 19.36
N ASP A 200 2.25 -6.32 20.08
CA ASP A 200 1.42 -5.34 20.79
C ASP A 200 0.77 -4.29 19.87
N GLU A 201 1.29 -4.10 18.65
CA GLU A 201 0.72 -3.18 17.67
C GLU A 201 -0.73 -3.57 17.35
N LYS A 202 -1.65 -2.59 17.44
CA LYS A 202 -3.10 -2.80 17.34
C LYS A 202 -3.63 -2.39 15.97
N PHE A 203 -4.06 -3.39 15.22
CA PHE A 203 -4.69 -3.27 13.90
C PHE A 203 -6.22 -3.18 14.02
N GLY A 204 -6.90 -2.93 12.90
CA GLY A 204 -8.35 -2.68 12.89
C GLY A 204 -9.18 -3.79 13.56
N GLY A 205 -8.74 -5.04 13.45
CA GLY A 205 -9.42 -6.22 14.02
C GLY A 205 -8.98 -6.62 15.42
N ASP A 206 -8.11 -5.88 16.09
CA ASP A 206 -7.48 -6.29 17.36
C ASP A 206 -8.11 -5.67 18.63
N SER A 207 -9.05 -4.73 18.49
CA SER A 207 -9.52 -3.92 19.64
C SER A 207 -11.00 -3.59 19.59
N PHE A 208 -11.82 -4.54 19.15
CA PHE A 208 -13.28 -4.40 19.18
C PHE A 208 -13.80 -4.32 20.62
N PRO A 209 -14.74 -3.41 20.95
CA PRO A 209 -15.42 -3.41 22.24
C PRO A 209 -16.13 -4.74 22.50
N ALA A 210 -16.10 -5.22 23.74
CA ALA A 210 -16.67 -6.52 24.10
C ALA A 210 -18.20 -6.62 23.89
N ASP A 211 -18.91 -5.49 23.98
CA ASP A 211 -20.36 -5.37 23.80
C ASP A 211 -20.77 -4.95 22.37
N ALA A 212 -19.80 -4.83 21.46
CA ALA A 212 -20.06 -4.42 20.09
C ALA A 212 -20.90 -5.45 19.33
N LEU A 213 -21.88 -4.96 18.58
CA LEU A 213 -22.60 -5.75 17.59
C LEU A 213 -21.65 -6.10 16.45
N ALA A 214 -21.60 -7.38 16.08
CA ALA A 214 -20.96 -7.80 14.84
C ALA A 214 -21.83 -7.37 13.66
N VAL A 215 -21.22 -6.79 12.64
CA VAL A 215 -21.88 -6.38 11.40
C VAL A 215 -21.51 -7.37 10.30
N LEU A 216 -22.48 -7.77 9.50
CA LEU A 216 -22.31 -8.54 8.28
C LEU A 216 -22.85 -7.73 7.11
N VAL A 217 -22.18 -7.75 5.96
CA VAL A 217 -22.60 -7.06 4.75
C VAL A 217 -23.23 -8.04 3.76
N VAL A 218 -24.50 -7.83 3.41
CA VAL A 218 -25.15 -8.57 2.33
C VAL A 218 -24.73 -7.95 1.00
N ARG A 219 -24.14 -8.76 0.11
CA ARG A 219 -23.52 -8.31 -1.14
C ARG A 219 -24.16 -8.93 -2.37
N SER A 220 -24.12 -8.22 -3.50
CA SER A 220 -24.62 -8.74 -4.77
C SER A 220 -23.73 -9.86 -5.33
N PRO A 221 -24.31 -11.01 -5.74
CA PRO A 221 -23.54 -12.06 -6.40
C PRO A 221 -23.37 -11.82 -7.91
N HIS A 222 -24.01 -10.80 -8.49
CA HIS A 222 -24.05 -10.56 -9.94
C HIS A 222 -23.25 -9.31 -10.33
N TYR A 223 -22.66 -9.31 -11.52
CA TYR A 223 -22.01 -8.11 -12.09
C TYR A 223 -22.99 -6.98 -12.37
N ARG A 224 -24.27 -7.30 -12.55
CA ARG A 224 -25.34 -6.32 -12.61
C ARG A 224 -26.67 -6.99 -12.34
N ALA A 225 -27.45 -6.48 -11.39
CA ALA A 225 -28.77 -7.02 -11.11
C ALA A 225 -29.69 -5.96 -10.53
N ARG A 226 -31.00 -6.07 -10.82
CA ARG A 226 -32.01 -5.43 -9.97
C ARG A 226 -32.24 -6.30 -8.75
N PHE A 227 -32.56 -5.68 -7.63
CA PHE A 227 -32.93 -6.41 -6.43
C PHE A 227 -34.07 -5.75 -5.68
N ALA A 228 -34.80 -6.55 -4.91
CA ALA A 228 -35.82 -6.10 -3.98
C ALA A 228 -35.82 -6.97 -2.74
N PHE A 229 -36.08 -6.35 -1.59
CA PHE A 229 -36.21 -7.04 -0.31
C PHE A 229 -37.67 -7.48 -0.09
N GLY A 230 -37.84 -8.63 0.55
CA GLY A 230 -39.09 -9.07 1.16
C GLY A 230 -39.24 -8.49 2.58
N ASP A 231 -39.77 -9.29 3.50
CA ASP A 231 -39.93 -8.87 4.90
C ASP A 231 -38.65 -9.12 5.72
N ILE A 232 -37.71 -8.18 5.63
CA ILE A 232 -36.45 -8.21 6.39
C ILE A 232 -36.67 -8.05 7.91
N GLY A 233 -37.74 -7.40 8.33
CA GLY A 233 -38.07 -7.19 9.74
C GLY A 233 -38.50 -8.50 10.39
N ALA A 234 -39.48 -9.19 9.79
CA ALA A 234 -39.91 -10.50 10.25
C ALA A 234 -38.77 -11.54 10.21
N TRP A 235 -37.89 -11.47 9.20
CA TRP A 235 -36.71 -12.34 9.11
C TRP A 235 -35.74 -12.12 10.28
N ALA A 236 -35.53 -10.87 10.69
CA ALA A 236 -34.68 -10.51 11.83
C ALA A 236 -35.31 -10.91 13.17
N ASP A 237 -36.59 -10.59 13.38
CA ASP A 237 -37.32 -10.91 14.62
C ASP A 237 -37.39 -12.41 14.90
N ALA A 238 -37.38 -13.23 13.85
CA ALA A 238 -37.36 -14.69 13.95
C ALA A 238 -36.02 -15.28 14.41
N ARG A 239 -34.94 -14.47 14.52
CA ARG A 239 -33.58 -14.91 14.81
C ARG A 239 -33.05 -14.29 16.10
N PRO A 240 -33.01 -15.04 17.21
CA PRO A 240 -32.42 -14.58 18.46
C PRO A 240 -30.98 -14.10 18.26
N GLY A 241 -30.65 -12.95 18.84
CA GLY A 241 -29.33 -12.33 18.75
C GLY A 241 -29.13 -11.40 17.55
N ILE A 242 -30.04 -11.36 16.57
CA ILE A 242 -30.02 -10.34 15.52
C ILE A 242 -30.65 -9.06 16.06
N ALA A 243 -29.89 -7.96 16.03
CA ALA A 243 -30.32 -6.64 16.49
C ALA A 243 -31.06 -5.84 15.41
N GLY A 244 -30.78 -6.12 14.13
CA GLY A 244 -31.52 -5.51 13.02
C GLY A 244 -30.89 -5.74 11.65
N VAL A 245 -31.68 -5.39 10.63
CA VAL A 245 -31.25 -5.34 9.23
C VAL A 245 -31.38 -3.89 8.75
N PHE A 246 -30.33 -3.36 8.14
CA PHE A 246 -30.27 -1.97 7.68
C PHE A 246 -30.04 -1.91 6.17
N THR A 247 -30.74 -1.01 5.50
CA THR A 247 -30.68 -0.83 4.05
C THR A 247 -30.36 0.62 3.69
N ALA A 248 -30.28 0.95 2.41
CA ALA A 248 -30.17 2.34 1.97
C ALA A 248 -31.29 3.25 2.52
N ALA A 249 -32.48 2.71 2.83
CA ALA A 249 -33.58 3.47 3.43
C ALA A 249 -33.30 3.97 4.86
N ASP A 250 -32.32 3.37 5.55
CA ASP A 250 -31.92 3.76 6.89
C ASP A 250 -30.90 4.91 6.90
N ILE A 251 -30.30 5.22 5.76
CA ILE A 251 -29.31 6.28 5.59
C ILE A 251 -30.02 7.64 5.58
N ALA A 252 -29.74 8.45 6.59
CA ALA A 252 -30.38 9.77 6.75
C ALA A 252 -29.74 10.87 5.88
N GLY A 253 -28.47 10.69 5.48
CA GLY A 253 -27.74 11.64 4.65
C GLY A 253 -27.83 11.34 3.16
N HIS A 254 -26.79 11.71 2.43
CA HIS A 254 -26.70 11.48 1.01
C HIS A 254 -25.94 10.18 0.74
N ASN A 255 -26.64 9.13 0.32
CA ASN A 255 -26.10 7.80 0.00
C ASN A 255 -25.18 7.80 -1.25
N CYS A 256 -24.11 8.56 -1.21
CA CYS A 256 -23.08 8.63 -2.22
C CYS A 256 -21.79 9.23 -1.66
N PHE A 257 -20.70 8.49 -1.77
CA PHE A 257 -19.34 8.91 -1.43
C PHE A 257 -18.45 8.92 -2.67
N GLY A 258 -17.26 9.48 -2.53
CA GLY A 258 -16.24 9.44 -3.57
C GLY A 258 -15.08 10.39 -3.30
N VAL A 259 -13.87 9.86 -3.46
CA VAL A 259 -12.59 10.53 -3.16
C VAL A 259 -12.35 11.84 -3.94
N ILE A 260 -13.08 12.07 -5.04
CA ILE A 260 -13.04 13.29 -5.83
C ILE A 260 -14.48 13.80 -5.97
N GLY A 261 -14.84 14.79 -5.14
CA GLY A 261 -16.22 15.25 -4.96
C GLY A 261 -17.04 15.43 -6.25
N PRO A 262 -16.54 16.15 -7.28
CA PRO A 262 -17.26 16.31 -8.55
C PRO A 262 -17.56 15.01 -9.32
N PHE A 263 -16.86 13.91 -9.04
CA PHE A 263 -17.02 12.61 -9.67
C PHE A 263 -17.67 11.56 -8.77
N ALA A 264 -17.96 11.89 -7.50
CA ALA A 264 -18.55 10.97 -6.53
C ALA A 264 -19.84 10.35 -7.06
N ASP A 265 -19.90 9.02 -7.06
CA ASP A 265 -20.96 8.24 -7.71
C ASP A 265 -21.28 6.90 -7.04
N GLN A 266 -20.56 6.55 -5.95
CA GLN A 266 -20.69 5.25 -5.31
C GLN A 266 -21.60 5.32 -4.07
N PRO A 267 -22.67 4.52 -4.00
CA PRO A 267 -23.49 4.45 -2.80
C PRO A 267 -22.81 3.64 -1.68
N ALA A 268 -23.13 3.95 -0.42
CA ALA A 268 -22.72 3.12 0.72
C ALA A 268 -23.48 1.79 0.74
N LEU A 269 -24.78 1.83 0.42
CA LEU A 269 -25.63 0.67 0.18
C LEU A 269 -26.39 0.89 -1.12
N ALA A 270 -26.35 -0.05 -2.06
CA ALA A 270 -27.02 0.13 -3.35
C ALA A 270 -28.55 0.28 -3.20
N GLU A 271 -29.17 0.91 -4.20
CA GLU A 271 -30.61 1.17 -4.22
C GLU A 271 -31.25 0.54 -5.47
N GLY A 272 -31.93 -0.59 -5.28
CA GLY A 272 -32.72 -1.30 -6.30
C GLY A 272 -31.92 -1.91 -7.47
N VAL A 273 -30.70 -1.46 -7.73
CA VAL A 273 -29.79 -1.97 -8.76
C VAL A 273 -28.36 -2.04 -8.21
N ALA A 274 -27.78 -3.24 -8.25
CA ALA A 274 -26.34 -3.46 -8.10
C ALA A 274 -25.65 -3.37 -9.48
N ARG A 275 -24.51 -2.70 -9.52
CA ARG A 275 -23.68 -2.37 -10.69
C ARG A 275 -22.41 -3.21 -10.80
N PHE A 276 -22.02 -3.94 -9.76
CA PHE A 276 -20.90 -4.90 -9.78
C PHE A 276 -21.08 -6.05 -8.77
N ARG A 277 -20.36 -7.16 -9.00
CA ARG A 277 -20.32 -8.31 -8.09
C ARG A 277 -19.56 -7.93 -6.81
N GLY A 278 -20.20 -8.06 -5.65
CA GLY A 278 -19.64 -7.67 -4.35
C GLY A 278 -20.21 -6.36 -3.79
N GLU A 279 -21.09 -5.68 -4.52
CA GLU A 279 -21.71 -4.44 -4.06
C GLU A 279 -22.61 -4.65 -2.84
N ALA A 280 -22.43 -3.83 -1.82
CA ALA A 280 -23.23 -3.89 -0.58
C ALA A 280 -24.67 -3.44 -0.83
N VAL A 281 -25.65 -4.23 -0.37
CA VAL A 281 -27.08 -3.92 -0.52
C VAL A 281 -27.82 -3.79 0.82
N ALA A 282 -27.35 -4.49 1.86
CA ALA A 282 -27.89 -4.41 3.21
C ALA A 282 -26.82 -4.77 4.25
N LEU A 283 -27.08 -4.43 5.51
CA LEU A 283 -26.29 -4.83 6.68
C LEU A 283 -27.16 -5.68 7.59
N VAL A 284 -26.58 -6.71 8.20
CA VAL A 284 -27.18 -7.44 9.33
C VAL A 284 -26.29 -7.18 10.54
N ALA A 285 -26.86 -6.72 11.66
CA ALA A 285 -26.11 -6.53 12.90
C ALA A 285 -26.70 -7.38 14.01
N GLY A 286 -25.84 -7.95 14.85
CA GLY A 286 -26.26 -8.83 15.94
C GLY A 286 -25.15 -9.17 16.92
N GLU A 287 -25.48 -9.97 17.92
CA GLU A 287 -24.49 -10.58 18.82
C GLU A 287 -23.50 -11.40 18.00
N ARG A 288 -22.22 -11.37 18.39
CA ARG A 288 -21.12 -11.98 17.62
C ARG A 288 -21.39 -13.43 17.25
N GLU A 289 -21.79 -14.24 18.21
CA GLU A 289 -22.07 -15.67 17.99
C GLU A 289 -23.27 -15.89 17.05
N ALA A 290 -24.29 -15.02 17.12
CA ALA A 290 -25.43 -15.09 16.21
C ALA A 290 -25.03 -14.76 14.76
N ILE A 291 -24.09 -13.84 14.55
CA ILE A 291 -23.56 -13.50 13.23
C ILE A 291 -22.63 -14.57 12.68
N LEU A 292 -21.80 -15.19 13.53
CA LEU A 292 -20.90 -16.28 13.12
C LEU A 292 -21.67 -17.52 12.63
N ASP A 293 -22.82 -17.81 13.23
CA ASP A 293 -23.68 -18.95 12.87
C ASP A 293 -24.75 -18.61 11.82
N LEU A 294 -24.77 -17.37 11.31
CA LEU A 294 -25.83 -16.88 10.43
C LEU A 294 -25.72 -17.44 9.00
N ASP A 295 -26.73 -18.18 8.57
CA ASP A 295 -26.94 -18.53 7.17
C ASP A 295 -27.85 -17.50 6.47
N LEU A 296 -27.40 -16.99 5.32
CA LEU A 296 -28.11 -16.01 4.50
C LEU A 296 -28.92 -16.64 3.35
N THR A 297 -28.96 -17.97 3.25
CA THR A 297 -29.68 -18.68 2.17
C THR A 297 -31.16 -18.29 2.08
N ASP A 298 -31.80 -18.01 3.23
CA ASP A 298 -33.20 -17.55 3.30
C ASP A 298 -33.33 -16.04 3.55
N PHE A 299 -32.23 -15.27 3.47
CA PHE A 299 -32.29 -13.82 3.57
C PHE A 299 -33.21 -13.29 2.47
N PRO A 300 -34.22 -12.44 2.80
CA PRO A 300 -35.31 -12.13 1.89
C PRO A 300 -34.89 -11.08 0.86
N VAL A 301 -34.02 -11.47 -0.08
CA VAL A 301 -33.59 -10.68 -1.23
C VAL A 301 -33.88 -11.44 -2.52
N SER A 302 -34.49 -10.77 -3.48
CA SER A 302 -34.74 -11.30 -4.83
C SER A 302 -33.83 -10.60 -5.83
N TRP A 303 -33.23 -11.37 -6.75
CA TRP A 303 -32.32 -10.86 -7.78
C TRP A 303 -32.91 -11.05 -9.17
N THR A 304 -32.74 -10.04 -10.04
CA THR A 304 -32.98 -10.14 -11.48
C THR A 304 -31.71 -9.71 -12.20
N GLU A 305 -30.94 -10.68 -12.69
CA GLU A 305 -29.70 -10.41 -13.41
C GLU A 305 -29.95 -9.59 -14.68
N LEU A 306 -29.05 -8.65 -14.97
CA LEU A 306 -29.10 -7.76 -16.12
C LEU A 306 -27.85 -7.94 -17.00
N PRO A 307 -27.92 -7.63 -18.31
CA PRO A 307 -26.74 -7.61 -19.16
C PRO A 307 -25.66 -6.67 -18.61
N HIS A 308 -24.40 -7.12 -18.67
CA HIS A 308 -23.24 -6.43 -18.13
C HIS A 308 -22.08 -6.43 -19.13
N VAL A 309 -21.15 -5.48 -19.00
CA VAL A 309 -19.95 -5.35 -19.83
C VAL A 309 -18.71 -5.26 -18.93
N LEU A 310 -17.66 -6.03 -19.21
CA LEU A 310 -16.44 -6.06 -18.38
C LEU A 310 -15.22 -5.42 -19.05
N GLN A 311 -15.26 -5.23 -20.37
CA GLN A 311 -14.15 -4.65 -21.14
C GLN A 311 -14.45 -3.21 -21.57
N PRO A 312 -13.45 -2.29 -21.57
CA PRO A 312 -13.63 -0.92 -22.03
C PRO A 312 -14.11 -0.80 -23.47
N SER A 313 -13.60 -1.67 -24.36
CA SER A 313 -13.98 -1.72 -25.77
C SER A 313 -15.48 -2.00 -25.95
N ASP A 314 -16.02 -3.00 -25.23
CA ASP A 314 -17.45 -3.32 -25.22
C ASP A 314 -18.30 -2.21 -24.57
N ALA A 315 -17.80 -1.59 -23.50
CA ALA A 315 -18.53 -0.54 -22.79
C ALA A 315 -18.69 0.75 -23.61
N LYS A 316 -17.76 1.01 -24.55
CA LYS A 316 -17.81 2.18 -25.47
C LYS A 316 -18.58 1.90 -26.76
N ALA A 317 -18.95 0.65 -27.04
CA ALA A 317 -19.61 0.30 -28.30
C ALA A 317 -20.96 1.01 -28.47
N ASP A 318 -21.32 1.30 -29.71
CA ASP A 318 -22.62 1.93 -30.02
C ASP A 318 -23.77 1.05 -29.51
N GLY A 319 -24.67 1.64 -28.73
CA GLY A 319 -25.80 0.94 -28.12
C GLY A 319 -25.48 0.16 -26.84
N ALA A 320 -24.23 0.19 -26.35
CA ALA A 320 -23.89 -0.35 -25.04
C ALA A 320 -24.74 0.30 -23.93
N ALA A 321 -25.18 -0.52 -22.96
CA ALA A 321 -25.94 -0.01 -21.84
C ALA A 321 -25.09 0.96 -21.01
N LEU A 322 -25.61 2.17 -20.75
CA LEU A 322 -24.93 3.12 -19.87
C LEU A 322 -25.03 2.66 -18.42
N LEU A 323 -23.90 2.58 -17.75
CA LEU A 323 -23.82 2.28 -16.32
C LEU A 323 -24.30 3.46 -15.48
N HIS A 324 -23.88 4.66 -15.89
CA HIS A 324 -24.27 5.95 -15.34
C HIS A 324 -24.96 6.76 -16.43
N ARG A 325 -26.25 7.07 -16.28
CA ARG A 325 -27.08 7.67 -17.34
C ARG A 325 -26.53 9.00 -17.91
N HIS A 326 -25.75 9.72 -17.12
CA HIS A 326 -25.18 11.02 -17.48
C HIS A 326 -23.76 10.92 -18.07
N ARG A 327 -23.23 9.71 -18.29
CA ARG A 327 -21.88 9.46 -18.81
C ARG A 327 -21.97 8.76 -20.17
N PRO A 328 -22.09 9.51 -21.28
CA PRO A 328 -22.17 8.92 -22.63
C PRO A 328 -20.93 8.06 -22.92
N ALA A 329 -21.12 7.00 -23.71
CA ALA A 329 -20.08 6.01 -24.03
C ALA A 329 -19.39 5.38 -22.79
N ASN A 330 -20.04 5.41 -21.62
CA ASN A 330 -19.46 4.99 -20.35
C ASN A 330 -18.12 5.69 -20.00
N LEU A 331 -17.83 6.84 -20.61
CA LEU A 331 -16.64 7.63 -20.35
C LEU A 331 -16.79 8.41 -19.03
N LEU A 332 -15.92 8.14 -18.05
CA LEU A 332 -15.86 8.92 -16.82
C LEU A 332 -15.26 10.30 -17.10
N THR A 333 -14.04 10.30 -17.64
CA THR A 333 -13.27 11.50 -17.98
C THR A 333 -12.05 11.13 -18.83
N SER A 334 -11.43 12.13 -19.42
CA SER A 334 -10.21 12.02 -20.22
C SER A 334 -9.18 13.07 -19.78
N GLY A 335 -7.90 12.71 -19.79
CA GLY A 335 -6.79 13.65 -19.70
C GLY A 335 -6.05 13.75 -21.03
N PHE A 336 -5.43 14.91 -21.28
CA PHE A 336 -4.77 15.21 -22.55
C PHE A 336 -3.54 16.10 -22.32
N VAL A 337 -2.44 15.81 -23.03
CA VAL A 337 -1.25 16.66 -23.12
C VAL A 337 -0.78 16.68 -24.57
N GLU A 338 -0.59 17.87 -25.13
CA GLU A 338 -0.05 18.07 -26.48
C GLU A 338 0.99 19.20 -26.50
N ARG A 339 2.13 18.91 -27.15
CA ARG A 339 3.25 19.84 -27.34
C ARG A 339 3.86 19.64 -28.73
N GLY A 340 4.19 20.74 -29.41
CA GLY A 340 4.86 20.68 -30.72
C GLY A 340 3.98 20.10 -31.83
N ASP A 341 4.61 19.47 -32.82
CA ASP A 341 3.95 18.77 -33.94
C ASP A 341 4.39 17.29 -33.97
N PRO A 342 3.72 16.41 -33.20
CA PRO A 342 4.11 15.01 -33.10
C PRO A 342 3.91 14.24 -34.41
N ASP A 343 2.95 14.62 -35.25
CA ASP A 343 2.69 13.94 -36.52
C ASP A 343 3.82 14.20 -37.52
N ALA A 344 4.26 15.46 -37.66
CA ALA A 344 5.42 15.80 -38.47
C ALA A 344 6.72 15.18 -37.93
N ALA A 345 6.89 15.16 -36.60
CA ALA A 345 8.07 14.59 -35.96
C ALA A 345 8.20 13.07 -36.14
N LEU A 346 7.07 12.35 -36.12
CA LEU A 346 7.04 10.92 -36.40
C LEU A 346 7.25 10.61 -37.88
N ALA A 347 6.66 11.41 -38.79
CA ALA A 347 6.85 11.26 -40.23
C ALA A 347 8.30 11.53 -40.67
N GLY A 348 9.01 12.43 -39.98
CA GLY A 348 10.40 12.77 -40.23
C GLY A 348 11.43 11.96 -39.42
N ALA A 349 10.99 11.03 -38.57
CA ALA A 349 11.89 10.22 -37.75
C ALA A 349 12.72 9.26 -38.62
N ALA A 350 13.98 9.03 -38.24
CA ALA A 350 14.83 8.05 -38.93
C ALA A 350 14.36 6.62 -38.67
N VAL A 351 13.90 6.35 -37.43
CA VAL A 351 13.24 5.11 -37.05
C VAL A 351 12.05 5.39 -36.14
N THR A 352 11.05 4.52 -36.22
CA THR A 352 9.90 4.53 -35.32
C THR A 352 9.71 3.15 -34.68
N ALA A 353 9.15 3.12 -33.47
CA ALA A 353 8.69 1.92 -32.79
C ALA A 353 7.21 2.08 -32.43
N TYR A 354 6.42 1.02 -32.64
CA TYR A 354 5.00 0.96 -32.34
C TYR A 354 4.70 -0.22 -31.42
N GLY A 355 3.80 -0.04 -30.46
CA GLY A 355 3.37 -1.09 -29.56
C GLY A 355 1.90 -0.96 -29.16
N ALA A 356 1.29 -2.11 -28.89
CA ALA A 356 0.00 -2.24 -28.24
C ALA A 356 0.14 -3.24 -27.06
N ILE A 357 -0.20 -2.82 -25.85
CA ILE A 357 -0.02 -3.60 -24.62
C ILE A 357 -1.27 -3.52 -23.76
N GLU A 358 -1.68 -4.68 -23.24
CA GLU A 358 -2.74 -4.85 -22.27
C GLU A 358 -2.16 -5.16 -20.88
N THR A 359 -2.70 -4.55 -19.82
CA THR A 359 -2.42 -4.91 -18.43
C THR A 359 -3.68 -5.36 -17.72
N SER A 360 -3.55 -6.36 -16.84
CA SER A 360 -4.68 -6.93 -16.10
C SER A 360 -5.02 -6.17 -14.81
N TYR A 361 -6.13 -6.53 -14.17
CA TYR A 361 -6.38 -6.11 -12.78
C TYR A 361 -5.27 -6.66 -11.87
N VAL A 362 -4.83 -5.83 -10.94
CA VAL A 362 -3.90 -6.22 -9.86
C VAL A 362 -4.56 -5.89 -8.53
N GLU A 363 -4.64 -6.89 -7.65
CA GLU A 363 -5.10 -6.77 -6.27
C GLU A 363 -3.94 -6.31 -5.37
N HIS A 364 -4.22 -5.35 -4.49
CA HIS A 364 -3.23 -4.77 -3.58
C HIS A 364 -2.65 -5.82 -2.65
N ALA A 365 -3.51 -6.74 -2.19
CA ALA A 365 -3.19 -7.88 -1.36
C ALA A 365 -2.37 -7.53 -0.11
N TYR A 366 -2.72 -6.42 0.55
CA TYR A 366 -2.29 -6.20 1.92
C TYR A 366 -2.78 -7.34 2.81
N ILE A 367 -1.98 -7.72 3.80
CA ILE A 367 -2.22 -8.90 4.63
C ILE A 367 -3.39 -8.68 5.60
N GLU A 368 -3.61 -7.44 6.06
CA GLU A 368 -4.73 -7.06 6.95
C GLU A 368 -5.96 -6.61 6.13
N PRO A 369 -7.06 -7.39 6.07
CA PRO A 369 -8.32 -6.91 5.50
C PRO A 369 -8.84 -5.63 6.18
N GLU A 370 -9.86 -5.02 5.60
CA GLU A 370 -10.58 -3.89 6.18
C GLU A 370 -11.18 -4.28 7.53
N ALA A 371 -10.85 -3.54 8.59
CA ALA A 371 -11.42 -3.78 9.92
C ALA A 371 -11.54 -2.51 10.75
N GLY A 372 -12.56 -2.46 11.61
CA GLY A 372 -12.77 -1.36 12.55
C GLY A 372 -14.09 -1.46 13.31
N TYR A 373 -14.32 -0.50 14.21
CA TYR A 373 -15.54 -0.38 14.99
C TYR A 373 -15.95 1.08 15.20
N ALA A 374 -17.23 1.30 15.50
CA ALA A 374 -17.80 2.62 15.72
C ALA A 374 -18.65 2.63 16.99
N TYR A 375 -18.73 3.79 17.65
CA TYR A 375 -19.57 4.02 18.83
C TYR A 375 -19.94 5.50 18.95
N MET A 376 -20.94 5.80 19.79
CA MET A 376 -21.34 7.18 20.09
C MET A 376 -20.64 7.66 21.38
N ASP A 377 -19.92 8.77 21.29
CA ASP A 377 -19.43 9.54 22.44
C ASP A 377 -20.28 10.82 22.58
N GLY A 378 -21.28 10.77 23.45
CA GLY A 378 -22.34 11.78 23.49
C GLY A 378 -23.07 11.86 22.15
N ASP A 379 -22.94 12.99 21.45
CA ASP A 379 -23.52 13.22 20.13
C ASP A 379 -22.52 13.06 18.97
N THR A 380 -21.28 12.64 19.27
CA THR A 380 -20.22 12.45 18.28
C THR A 380 -20.10 10.98 17.92
N LEU A 381 -20.17 10.67 16.62
CA LEU A 381 -19.85 9.35 16.09
C LEU A 381 -18.33 9.19 16.04
N VAL A 382 -17.80 8.25 16.79
CA VAL A 382 -16.38 7.88 16.76
C VAL A 382 -16.21 6.60 15.95
N VAL A 383 -15.33 6.62 14.96
CA VAL A 383 -14.97 5.47 14.14
C VAL A 383 -13.49 5.18 14.29
N VAL A 384 -13.15 3.97 14.73
CA VAL A 384 -11.80 3.46 14.92
C VAL A 384 -11.53 2.37 13.88
N ALA A 385 -10.74 2.66 12.85
CA ALA A 385 -10.58 1.76 11.71
C ALA A 385 -9.23 1.93 10.99
N CYS A 386 -8.81 0.91 10.24
CA CYS A 386 -7.65 1.03 9.34
C CYS A 386 -7.97 1.97 8.15
N THR A 387 -7.14 2.98 7.89
CA THR A 387 -7.37 3.95 6.80
C THR A 387 -6.08 4.66 6.38
N GLN A 388 -6.03 5.17 5.14
CA GLN A 388 -4.98 6.07 4.65
C GLN A 388 -5.40 7.56 4.67
N ALA A 389 -6.67 7.87 4.90
CA ALA A 389 -7.26 9.20 4.65
C ALA A 389 -8.33 9.61 5.68
N PRO A 390 -7.99 9.73 6.98
CA PRO A 390 -8.97 9.92 8.04
C PRO A 390 -9.89 11.15 7.87
N TYR A 391 -9.36 12.26 7.35
CA TYR A 391 -10.16 13.45 7.09
C TYR A 391 -11.15 13.28 5.93
N MET A 392 -10.76 12.54 4.88
CA MET A 392 -11.68 12.21 3.79
C MET A 392 -12.75 11.23 4.26
N ASP A 393 -12.36 10.21 5.05
CA ASP A 393 -13.28 9.27 5.66
C ASP A 393 -14.32 9.97 6.53
N ARG A 394 -13.89 10.96 7.33
CA ARG A 394 -14.77 11.78 8.17
C ARG A 394 -15.82 12.49 7.33
N ASP A 395 -15.36 13.19 6.29
CA ASP A 395 -16.22 14.04 5.46
C ASP A 395 -17.22 13.19 4.66
N ASP A 396 -16.79 12.07 4.06
CA ASP A 396 -17.67 11.14 3.35
C ASP A 396 -18.62 10.40 4.30
N THR A 397 -18.16 9.98 5.49
CA THR A 397 -19.02 9.34 6.50
C THR A 397 -20.08 10.31 7.01
N ALA A 398 -19.70 11.56 7.31
CA ALA A 398 -20.62 12.61 7.73
C ALA A 398 -21.68 12.88 6.66
N LYS A 399 -21.26 12.98 5.39
CA LYS A 399 -22.14 13.18 4.25
C LYS A 399 -23.14 12.03 4.07
N VAL A 400 -22.65 10.78 4.13
CA VAL A 400 -23.50 9.58 3.99
C VAL A 400 -24.50 9.50 5.14
N LEU A 401 -24.04 9.66 6.39
CA LEU A 401 -24.90 9.48 7.56
C LEU A 401 -25.76 10.70 7.92
N GLY A 402 -25.55 11.84 7.25
CA GLY A 402 -26.32 13.07 7.49
C GLY A 402 -25.90 13.78 8.77
N LEU A 403 -24.63 13.66 9.16
CA LEU A 403 -24.07 14.29 10.35
C LEU A 403 -23.31 15.57 9.99
N PRO A 404 -23.27 16.57 10.89
CA PRO A 404 -22.27 17.62 10.83
C PRO A 404 -20.85 17.02 10.89
N VAL A 405 -19.91 17.58 10.14
CA VAL A 405 -18.53 17.07 10.04
C VAL A 405 -17.83 17.05 11.40
N ASP A 406 -18.10 18.02 12.28
CA ASP A 406 -17.58 18.11 13.65
C ASP A 406 -18.21 17.09 14.61
N LYS A 407 -19.25 16.36 14.18
CA LYS A 407 -19.87 15.25 14.91
C LYS A 407 -19.42 13.89 14.41
N VAL A 408 -18.38 13.84 13.57
CA VAL A 408 -17.71 12.61 13.18
C VAL A 408 -16.23 12.72 13.52
N ARG A 409 -15.71 11.71 14.23
CA ARG A 409 -14.30 11.58 14.56
C ARG A 409 -13.78 10.26 14.01
N ILE A 410 -12.76 10.33 13.16
CA ILE A 410 -12.01 9.16 12.69
C ILE A 410 -10.71 9.05 13.47
N VAL A 411 -10.48 7.85 14.02
CA VAL A 411 -9.25 7.45 14.75
C VAL A 411 -8.63 6.27 14.01
N PRO A 412 -7.64 6.50 13.13
CA PRO A 412 -6.88 5.44 12.49
C PRO A 412 -6.25 4.45 13.46
N THR A 413 -6.37 3.16 13.17
CA THR A 413 -5.54 2.11 13.79
C THR A 413 -4.19 1.99 13.07
N ALA A 414 -3.30 1.15 13.59
CA ALA A 414 -2.20 0.64 12.76
C ALA A 414 -2.80 -0.01 11.50
N THR A 415 -2.14 0.19 10.36
CA THR A 415 -2.63 -0.28 9.06
C THR A 415 -1.65 -1.29 8.49
N GLY A 416 -2.10 -2.53 8.31
CA GLY A 416 -1.33 -3.69 7.83
C GLY A 416 -1.09 -3.70 6.33
N GLY A 417 -0.71 -2.54 5.78
CA GLY A 417 -0.62 -2.26 4.36
C GLY A 417 -1.94 -1.70 3.80
N GLY A 418 -1.82 -0.73 2.89
CA GLY A 418 -2.97 -0.18 2.17
C GLY A 418 -2.70 -0.02 0.67
N PHE A 419 -1.46 0.39 0.32
CA PHE A 419 -0.97 0.50 -1.07
C PHE A 419 -1.85 1.34 -2.02
N GLY A 420 -2.80 2.11 -1.47
CA GLY A 420 -3.76 2.93 -2.17
C GLY A 420 -5.22 2.50 -1.97
N SER A 421 -5.52 1.23 -1.67
CA SER A 421 -6.92 0.76 -1.55
C SER A 421 -7.66 1.42 -0.39
N LYS A 422 -6.99 1.57 0.76
CA LYS A 422 -7.58 2.17 1.98
C LYS A 422 -7.65 3.69 1.94
N LEU A 423 -7.58 4.30 0.74
CA LEU A 423 -7.90 5.71 0.51
C LEU A 423 -9.40 5.92 0.26
N ASP A 424 -10.07 4.90 -0.26
CA ASP A 424 -11.52 4.89 -0.45
C ASP A 424 -12.18 4.40 0.84
N VAL A 425 -13.31 5.01 1.21
CA VAL A 425 -14.11 4.53 2.35
C VAL A 425 -14.61 3.12 2.08
N SER A 426 -14.65 2.31 3.12
CA SER A 426 -15.11 0.92 3.06
C SER A 426 -16.15 0.66 4.14
N LEU A 427 -15.71 0.32 5.34
CA LEU A 427 -16.55 -0.09 6.46
C LEU A 427 -17.12 1.09 7.27
N GLN A 428 -16.47 2.25 7.24
CA GLN A 428 -16.72 3.41 8.11
C GLN A 428 -18.20 3.85 8.13
N PRO A 429 -18.87 4.14 6.99
CA PRO A 429 -20.29 4.50 7.01
C PRO A 429 -21.19 3.33 7.42
N LEU A 430 -20.77 2.08 7.20
CA LEU A 430 -21.58 0.90 7.50
C LEU A 430 -21.70 0.67 9.01
N ILE A 431 -20.56 0.61 9.72
CA ILE A 431 -20.54 0.49 11.17
C ILE A 431 -21.08 1.74 11.85
N GLY A 432 -20.88 2.92 11.27
CA GLY A 432 -21.44 4.17 11.77
C GLY A 432 -22.97 4.18 11.74
N LEU A 433 -23.57 3.70 10.64
CA LEU A 433 -25.03 3.54 10.53
C LEU A 433 -25.58 2.63 11.63
N VAL A 434 -24.97 1.45 11.83
CA VAL A 434 -25.40 0.50 12.86
C VAL A 434 -25.28 1.10 14.26
N ALA A 435 -24.14 1.73 14.57
CA ALA A 435 -23.93 2.34 15.89
C ALA A 435 -24.96 3.44 16.20
N MET A 436 -25.27 4.30 15.22
CA MET A 436 -26.28 5.35 15.38
C MET A 436 -27.70 4.80 15.55
N LYS A 437 -28.07 3.75 14.79
CA LYS A 437 -29.43 3.21 14.81
C LYS A 437 -29.71 2.36 16.05
N THR A 438 -28.69 1.70 16.59
CA THR A 438 -28.82 0.79 17.73
C THR A 438 -28.43 1.44 19.06
N GLY A 439 -27.64 2.52 19.04
CA GLY A 439 -27.05 3.12 20.23
C GLY A 439 -25.96 2.25 20.88
N ARG A 440 -25.55 1.14 20.24
CA ARG A 440 -24.51 0.22 20.70
C ARG A 440 -23.27 0.33 19.83
N PRO A 441 -22.06 0.01 20.33
CA PRO A 441 -20.91 -0.12 19.45
C PRO A 441 -21.14 -1.15 18.35
N ALA A 442 -20.55 -0.95 17.18
CA ALA A 442 -20.67 -1.84 16.02
C ALA A 442 -19.30 -2.12 15.41
N ALA A 443 -18.97 -3.38 15.15
CA ALA A 443 -17.67 -3.82 14.66
C ALA A 443 -17.79 -4.65 13.37
N LEU A 444 -16.82 -4.46 12.47
CA LEU A 444 -16.76 -5.15 11.19
C LEU A 444 -15.29 -5.44 10.84
N ALA A 445 -14.99 -6.69 10.55
CA ALA A 445 -13.78 -7.10 9.85
C ALA A 445 -14.20 -7.85 8.59
N TYR A 446 -13.72 -7.40 7.43
CA TYR A 446 -13.93 -8.13 6.19
C TYR A 446 -13.20 -9.46 6.23
N THR A 447 -13.87 -10.49 5.75
CA THR A 447 -13.19 -11.70 5.29
C THR A 447 -12.27 -11.37 4.10
N ARG A 448 -11.28 -12.22 3.82
CA ARG A 448 -10.43 -12.03 2.63
C ARG A 448 -11.24 -12.00 1.34
N ASN A 449 -12.27 -12.85 1.23
CA ASN A 449 -13.16 -12.86 0.07
C ASN A 449 -13.88 -11.52 -0.10
N GLU A 450 -14.47 -10.98 0.97
CA GLU A 450 -15.12 -9.66 0.94
C GLU A 450 -14.14 -8.56 0.54
N SER A 451 -12.92 -8.59 1.07
CA SER A 451 -11.85 -7.66 0.68
C SER A 451 -11.58 -7.75 -0.83
N MET A 452 -11.40 -8.96 -1.37
CA MET A 452 -11.12 -9.16 -2.80
C MET A 452 -12.25 -8.73 -3.73
N ILE A 453 -13.51 -9.01 -3.38
CA ILE A 453 -14.64 -8.70 -4.28
C ILE A 453 -15.12 -7.24 -4.19
N SER A 454 -14.89 -6.55 -3.06
CA SER A 454 -15.51 -5.25 -2.80
C SER A 454 -14.56 -4.05 -2.78
N THR A 455 -13.26 -4.28 -2.57
CA THR A 455 -12.27 -3.19 -2.55
C THR A 455 -11.72 -2.90 -3.94
N THR A 456 -11.10 -1.73 -4.07
CA THR A 456 -10.57 -1.28 -5.35
C THR A 456 -9.45 -2.17 -5.87
N LYS A 457 -9.19 -2.13 -7.17
CA LYS A 457 -8.05 -2.78 -7.84
C LYS A 457 -7.22 -1.76 -8.61
N ARG A 458 -6.04 -2.15 -9.09
CA ARG A 458 -5.34 -1.37 -10.13
C ARG A 458 -6.17 -1.42 -11.44
N HIS A 459 -6.30 -0.27 -12.10
CA HIS A 459 -6.91 -0.18 -13.44
C HIS A 459 -6.20 -1.11 -14.45
N PRO A 460 -6.91 -2.08 -15.06
CA PRO A 460 -6.48 -2.67 -16.31
C PRO A 460 -6.45 -1.60 -17.40
N ALA A 461 -5.55 -1.77 -18.35
CA ALA A 461 -5.33 -0.79 -19.41
C ALA A 461 -5.16 -1.46 -20.76
N GLU A 462 -5.80 -0.90 -21.78
CA GLU A 462 -5.54 -1.15 -23.19
C GLU A 462 -4.80 0.08 -23.74
N MET A 463 -3.53 -0.08 -24.12
CA MET A 463 -2.68 1.05 -24.52
C MET A 463 -2.04 0.83 -25.88
N GLN A 464 -1.81 1.92 -26.60
CA GLN A 464 -1.02 1.95 -27.82
C GLN A 464 -0.12 3.19 -27.87
N ALA A 465 1.07 3.05 -28.44
CA ALA A 465 1.97 4.18 -28.64
C ALA A 465 2.87 4.02 -29.86
N THR A 466 3.26 5.15 -30.43
CA THR A 466 4.32 5.27 -31.43
C THR A 466 5.35 6.27 -30.95
N VAL A 467 6.63 5.91 -30.98
CA VAL A 467 7.77 6.77 -30.62
C VAL A 467 8.75 6.83 -31.79
N GLY A 468 9.25 8.02 -32.11
CA GLY A 468 10.23 8.27 -33.16
C GLY A 468 11.58 8.73 -32.60
N ALA A 469 12.66 8.35 -33.29
CA ALA A 469 14.01 8.83 -33.02
C ALA A 469 14.74 9.23 -34.32
N ASP A 470 15.65 10.19 -34.21
CA ASP A 470 16.56 10.56 -35.30
C ASP A 470 17.72 9.57 -35.45
N ALA A 471 18.55 9.77 -36.48
CA ALA A 471 19.67 8.88 -36.80
C ALA A 471 20.75 8.86 -35.70
N GLU A 472 20.84 9.90 -34.88
CA GLU A 472 21.76 9.98 -33.75
C GLU A 472 21.17 9.39 -32.46
N GLY A 473 19.92 8.92 -32.50
CA GLY A 473 19.20 8.31 -31.39
C GLY A 473 18.58 9.31 -30.42
N ARG A 474 18.30 10.54 -30.84
CA ARG A 474 17.48 11.48 -30.04
C ARG A 474 16.00 11.26 -30.33
N VAL A 475 15.18 11.23 -29.29
CA VAL A 475 13.72 11.10 -29.41
C VAL A 475 13.16 12.36 -30.06
N THR A 476 12.43 12.20 -31.17
CA THR A 476 11.84 13.29 -31.95
C THR A 476 10.40 13.56 -31.56
N GLY A 477 9.63 12.50 -31.28
CA GLY A 477 8.29 12.64 -30.75
C GLY A 477 7.58 11.34 -30.39
N MET A 478 6.42 11.49 -29.75
CA MET A 478 5.60 10.37 -29.27
C MET A 478 4.10 10.68 -29.37
N VAL A 479 3.33 9.68 -29.81
CA VAL A 479 1.87 9.66 -29.73
C VAL A 479 1.44 8.47 -28.88
N PHE A 480 0.63 8.71 -27.84
CA PHE A 480 0.14 7.71 -26.90
C PHE A 480 -1.37 7.81 -26.72
N SER A 481 -2.04 6.66 -26.59
CA SER A 481 -3.44 6.55 -26.21
C SER A 481 -3.64 5.37 -25.27
N GLY A 482 -4.36 5.56 -24.17
CA GLY A 482 -4.70 4.49 -23.23
C GLY A 482 -6.14 4.57 -22.73
N ASP A 483 -6.84 3.44 -22.77
CA ASP A 483 -8.13 3.23 -22.11
C ASP A 483 -7.93 2.45 -20.81
N PHE A 484 -8.35 3.03 -19.70
CA PHE A 484 -8.22 2.49 -18.35
C PHE A 484 -9.59 2.08 -17.83
N ASN A 485 -9.77 0.80 -17.53
CA ASN A 485 -11.01 0.28 -16.98
C ASN A 485 -11.13 0.74 -15.52
N THR A 486 -12.09 1.61 -15.22
CA THR A 486 -12.31 2.13 -13.86
C THR A 486 -13.34 1.33 -13.06
N GLY A 487 -13.93 0.30 -13.67
CA GLY A 487 -15.00 -0.48 -13.06
C GLY A 487 -16.28 0.33 -12.88
N ALA A 488 -17.08 -0.08 -11.89
CA ALA A 488 -18.44 0.42 -11.76
C ALA A 488 -18.57 1.87 -11.26
N TYR A 489 -17.56 2.38 -10.58
CA TYR A 489 -17.59 3.67 -9.89
C TYR A 489 -16.31 4.47 -10.15
N ALA A 490 -16.38 5.79 -9.92
CA ALA A 490 -15.34 6.72 -10.36
C ALA A 490 -14.02 6.51 -9.61
N SER A 491 -14.08 6.39 -8.27
CA SER A 491 -12.91 6.29 -7.38
C SER A 491 -11.75 7.18 -7.88
N TRP A 492 -10.58 6.60 -8.16
CA TRP A 492 -9.39 7.31 -8.66
C TRP A 492 -9.25 7.33 -10.18
N GLY A 493 -10.25 6.90 -10.93
CA GLY A 493 -10.30 7.00 -12.40
C GLY A 493 -9.94 8.39 -12.94
N PRO A 494 -10.43 9.51 -12.36
CA PRO A 494 -10.07 10.84 -12.83
C PRO A 494 -8.59 11.17 -12.62
N THR A 495 -7.95 10.61 -11.58
CA THR A 495 -6.52 10.82 -11.34
C THR A 495 -5.69 10.04 -12.34
N VAL A 496 -6.04 8.79 -12.65
CA VAL A 496 -5.32 7.97 -13.65
C VAL A 496 -5.42 8.60 -15.04
N ALA A 497 -6.63 8.99 -15.47
CA ALA A 497 -6.84 9.61 -16.77
C ALA A 497 -6.01 10.88 -16.99
N ASN A 498 -5.87 11.73 -15.95
CA ASN A 498 -5.08 12.97 -16.02
C ASN A 498 -3.58 12.77 -15.81
N ARG A 499 -3.17 11.84 -14.93
CA ARG A 499 -1.76 11.65 -14.57
C ARG A 499 -0.98 10.94 -15.66
N VAL A 500 -1.59 9.99 -16.38
CA VAL A 500 -0.92 9.19 -17.42
C VAL A 500 -0.36 10.08 -18.55
N PRO A 501 -1.13 10.99 -19.17
CA PRO A 501 -0.60 11.87 -20.22
C PRO A 501 0.59 12.73 -19.79
N VAL A 502 0.67 13.11 -18.50
CA VAL A 502 1.79 13.90 -17.95
C VAL A 502 3.08 13.07 -17.86
N HIS A 503 2.97 11.75 -17.63
CA HIS A 503 4.12 10.90 -17.33
C HIS A 503 4.50 9.91 -18.43
N ALA A 504 3.62 9.65 -19.41
CA ALA A 504 3.84 8.59 -20.41
C ALA A 504 5.05 8.81 -21.32
N SER A 505 5.61 10.03 -21.38
CA SER A 505 6.90 10.31 -22.03
C SER A 505 8.11 9.73 -21.29
N GLY A 506 7.93 9.32 -20.03
CA GLY A 506 9.02 8.97 -19.12
C GLY A 506 9.90 10.16 -18.77
N PRO A 507 11.01 9.92 -18.06
CA PRO A 507 11.97 10.95 -17.66
C PRO A 507 12.88 11.38 -18.83
N TYR A 508 12.33 11.57 -20.03
CA TYR A 508 13.06 11.85 -21.26
C TYR A 508 12.60 13.14 -21.95
N LEU A 509 13.54 13.83 -22.58
CA LEU A 509 13.24 14.99 -23.42
C LEU A 509 12.48 14.53 -24.67
N THR A 510 11.20 14.88 -24.75
CA THR A 510 10.31 14.52 -25.86
C THR A 510 9.70 15.82 -26.42
N PRO A 511 10.32 16.44 -27.44
CA PRO A 511 9.97 17.81 -27.85
C PRO A 511 8.61 17.91 -28.56
N ASN A 512 8.18 16.83 -29.23
CA ASN A 512 6.87 16.74 -29.87
C ASN A 512 6.08 15.58 -29.28
N TYR A 513 4.91 15.86 -28.71
CA TYR A 513 4.22 14.90 -27.86
C TYR A 513 2.72 15.07 -27.95
N ARG A 514 1.99 13.96 -28.00
CA ARG A 514 0.54 13.94 -27.79
C ARG A 514 0.15 12.67 -27.03
N ALA A 515 -0.47 12.82 -25.87
CA ALA A 515 -0.96 11.69 -25.08
C ALA A 515 -2.38 11.92 -24.58
N GLU A 516 -3.17 10.86 -24.67
CA GLU A 516 -4.55 10.82 -24.17
C GLU A 516 -4.73 9.62 -23.25
N GLY A 517 -5.34 9.85 -22.09
CA GLY A 517 -5.74 8.81 -21.14
C GLY A 517 -7.23 8.91 -20.85
N ARG A 518 -7.96 7.80 -20.94
CA ARG A 518 -9.41 7.76 -20.75
C ARG A 518 -9.79 6.78 -19.65
N ALA A 519 -10.61 7.20 -18.70
CA ALA A 519 -11.18 6.31 -17.68
C ALA A 519 -12.57 5.84 -18.13
N ILE A 520 -12.76 4.53 -18.30
CA ILE A 520 -13.98 3.93 -18.87
C ILE A 520 -14.68 3.08 -17.82
N HIS A 521 -15.97 3.30 -17.62
CA HIS A 521 -16.80 2.48 -16.74
C HIS A 521 -17.11 1.12 -17.34
N THR A 522 -17.10 0.11 -16.47
CA THR A 522 -17.56 -1.25 -16.77
C THR A 522 -18.31 -1.80 -15.55
N ASN A 523 -18.93 -2.97 -15.66
CA ASN A 523 -19.51 -3.70 -14.53
C ASN A 523 -18.47 -4.53 -13.74
N GLY A 524 -17.19 -4.40 -14.07
CA GLY A 524 -16.10 -5.05 -13.35
C GLY A 524 -15.83 -4.44 -11.97
N PRO A 525 -14.85 -4.99 -11.23
CA PRO A 525 -14.40 -4.44 -9.96
C PRO A 525 -14.02 -2.97 -10.08
N ILE A 526 -14.34 -2.20 -9.04
CA ILE A 526 -13.96 -0.80 -8.95
C ILE A 526 -12.44 -0.71 -9.03
N SER A 527 -11.91 0.19 -9.85
CA SER A 527 -10.47 0.45 -9.88
C SER A 527 -10.15 1.78 -9.24
N GLY A 528 -9.15 1.76 -8.36
CA GLY A 528 -8.80 2.86 -7.49
C GLY A 528 -7.30 3.09 -7.47
N ALA A 529 -6.86 3.77 -6.42
CA ALA A 529 -5.45 4.05 -6.23
C ALA A 529 -4.69 2.74 -5.99
N PHE A 530 -3.68 2.46 -6.82
CA PHE A 530 -2.63 1.51 -6.51
C PHE A 530 -1.31 2.23 -6.81
N ARG A 531 -0.39 2.20 -5.83
CA ARG A 531 1.01 2.66 -5.91
C ARG A 531 1.47 2.96 -7.36
N GLY A 532 1.57 4.24 -7.72
CA GLY A 532 1.99 4.70 -9.06
C GLY A 532 0.88 5.14 -10.02
N PHE A 533 -0.40 4.89 -9.75
CA PHE A 533 -1.56 5.54 -10.40
C PHE A 533 -1.47 5.63 -11.95
N GLY A 534 -1.52 4.49 -12.64
CA GLY A 534 -1.49 4.44 -14.11
C GLY A 534 -0.10 4.59 -14.73
N VAL A 535 0.86 5.23 -14.02
CA VAL A 535 2.23 5.41 -14.52
C VAL A 535 2.95 4.07 -14.73
N PRO A 536 2.88 3.06 -13.83
CA PRO A 536 3.45 1.74 -14.11
C PRO A 536 2.99 1.13 -15.44
N GLN A 537 1.69 1.25 -15.76
CA GLN A 537 1.14 0.76 -17.03
C GLN A 537 1.74 1.52 -18.23
N ALA A 538 1.73 2.85 -18.19
CA ALA A 538 2.29 3.67 -19.27
C ALA A 538 3.80 3.45 -19.46
N THR A 539 4.55 3.27 -18.37
CA THR A 539 5.99 3.01 -18.43
C THR A 539 6.32 1.64 -19.04
N ILE A 540 5.47 0.61 -18.84
CA ILE A 540 5.62 -0.67 -19.56
C ILE A 540 5.60 -0.44 -21.09
N MET A 541 4.62 0.31 -21.59
CA MET A 541 4.54 0.67 -23.01
C MET A 541 5.79 1.42 -23.47
N GLN A 542 6.11 2.50 -22.78
CA GLN A 542 7.16 3.43 -23.19
C GLN A 542 8.57 2.79 -23.15
N GLU A 543 8.94 2.13 -22.04
CA GLU A 543 10.29 1.56 -21.87
C GLU A 543 10.57 0.37 -22.79
N THR A 544 9.54 -0.39 -23.18
CA THR A 544 9.69 -1.45 -24.18
C THR A 544 9.91 -0.90 -25.58
N LEU A 545 9.26 0.22 -25.93
CA LEU A 545 9.50 0.91 -27.22
C LEU A 545 10.88 1.56 -27.27
N TYR A 546 11.37 2.11 -26.16
CA TYR A 546 12.73 2.67 -26.09
C TYR A 546 13.79 1.60 -26.32
N ASP A 547 13.59 0.39 -25.78
CA ASP A 547 14.46 -0.76 -26.05
C ASP A 547 14.47 -1.15 -27.53
N GLU A 548 13.31 -1.06 -28.19
CA GLU A 548 13.20 -1.31 -29.64
C GLU A 548 13.87 -0.25 -30.50
N LEU A 549 13.72 1.03 -30.15
CA LEU A 549 14.38 2.13 -30.85
C LEU A 549 15.91 1.99 -30.76
N ALA A 550 16.44 1.72 -29.57
CA ALA A 550 17.87 1.47 -29.37
C ALA A 550 18.35 0.31 -30.25
N GLY A 551 17.61 -0.80 -30.28
CA GLY A 551 17.93 -1.96 -31.13
C GLY A 551 17.91 -1.64 -32.63
N LYS A 552 16.91 -0.88 -33.11
CA LYS A 552 16.81 -0.46 -34.53
C LYS A 552 17.94 0.45 -34.96
N LEU A 553 18.50 1.23 -34.04
CA LEU A 553 19.63 2.15 -34.29
C LEU A 553 20.99 1.50 -34.02
N GLY A 554 21.03 0.27 -33.50
CA GLY A 554 22.28 -0.38 -33.09
C GLY A 554 22.97 0.33 -31.91
N LEU A 555 22.20 1.03 -31.07
CA LEU A 555 22.69 1.71 -29.87
C LEU A 555 22.56 0.82 -28.64
N ASP A 556 23.49 0.96 -27.69
CA ASP A 556 23.31 0.35 -26.38
C ASP A 556 22.05 0.92 -25.69
N ARG A 557 21.34 0.03 -24.98
CA ARG A 557 20.00 0.31 -24.43
C ARG A 557 20.04 1.23 -23.21
N LEU A 558 21.13 1.21 -22.45
CA LEU A 558 21.36 2.15 -21.35
C LEU A 558 21.82 3.51 -21.92
N ASP A 559 22.73 3.50 -22.90
CA ASP A 559 23.21 4.72 -23.55
C ASP A 559 22.10 5.50 -24.26
N PHE A 560 21.16 4.81 -24.91
CA PHE A 560 19.98 5.44 -25.51
C PHE A 560 19.16 6.22 -24.47
N ARG A 561 18.97 5.67 -23.27
CA ARG A 561 18.27 6.33 -22.16
C ARG A 561 19.07 7.52 -21.64
N LEU A 562 20.38 7.35 -21.43
CA LEU A 562 21.27 8.42 -20.97
C LEU A 562 21.32 9.61 -21.92
N LYS A 563 21.33 9.35 -23.23
CA LYS A 563 21.29 10.38 -24.27
C LYS A 563 20.02 11.24 -24.22
N ASN A 564 18.88 10.64 -23.87
CA ASN A 564 17.57 11.29 -23.97
C ASN A 564 17.01 11.76 -22.63
N CYS A 565 17.59 11.37 -21.49
CA CYS A 565 17.02 11.65 -20.18
C CYS A 565 17.03 13.15 -19.83
N LEU A 566 16.06 13.57 -19.03
CA LEU A 566 15.92 14.95 -18.59
C LEU A 566 17.15 15.40 -17.77
N ARG A 567 17.42 16.70 -17.81
CA ARG A 567 18.47 17.39 -17.08
C ARG A 567 17.92 18.68 -16.47
N ASN A 568 18.63 19.24 -15.50
CA ASN A 568 18.37 20.62 -15.06
C ASN A 568 18.38 21.56 -16.28
N GLY A 569 17.39 22.44 -16.37
CA GLY A 569 17.10 23.31 -17.51
C GLY A 569 16.25 22.67 -18.61
N SER A 570 15.95 21.36 -18.55
CA SER A 570 15.04 20.71 -19.51
C SER A 570 13.59 21.12 -19.27
N GLU A 571 12.79 21.08 -20.32
CA GLU A 571 11.34 21.24 -20.23
C GLU A 571 10.63 19.89 -20.39
N THR A 572 9.63 19.64 -19.56
CA THR A 572 8.77 18.46 -19.65
C THR A 572 7.77 18.57 -20.81
N VAL A 573 7.04 17.50 -21.10
CA VAL A 573 5.94 17.51 -22.09
C VAL A 573 4.78 18.45 -21.74
N THR A 574 4.71 18.93 -20.49
CA THR A 574 3.75 19.94 -20.04
C THR A 574 4.30 21.37 -20.15
N GLY A 575 5.50 21.56 -20.68
CA GLY A 575 6.17 22.86 -20.76
C GLY A 575 6.79 23.32 -19.43
N GLN A 576 6.61 22.58 -18.32
CA GLN A 576 7.31 22.86 -17.07
C GLN A 576 8.83 22.74 -17.28
N ARG A 577 9.56 23.85 -17.05
CA ARG A 577 11.02 23.85 -16.96
C ARG A 577 11.48 23.37 -15.58
N LEU A 578 12.42 22.42 -15.56
CA LEU A 578 12.97 21.82 -14.34
C LEU A 578 14.32 22.47 -14.02
N GLU A 579 14.34 23.48 -13.15
CA GLU A 579 15.58 24.24 -12.87
C GLU A 579 16.59 23.46 -12.03
N SER A 580 16.12 22.57 -11.15
CA SER A 580 16.96 21.78 -10.24
C SER A 580 16.32 20.43 -9.92
N GLY A 581 17.04 19.57 -9.20
CA GLY A 581 16.48 18.35 -8.62
C GLY A 581 16.27 17.20 -9.60
N VAL A 582 16.78 17.29 -10.85
CA VAL A 582 16.61 16.24 -11.87
C VAL A 582 17.73 15.20 -11.77
N GLY A 583 17.53 14.11 -11.03
CA GLY A 583 18.58 13.10 -10.78
C GLY A 583 18.54 11.84 -11.65
N ILE A 584 17.72 11.79 -12.72
CA ILE A 584 17.63 10.59 -13.56
C ILE A 584 18.95 10.26 -14.28
N GLY A 585 19.74 11.28 -14.62
CA GLY A 585 21.05 11.07 -15.22
C GLY A 585 21.98 10.31 -14.31
N GLU A 586 22.10 10.78 -13.08
CA GLU A 586 22.90 10.21 -12.01
C GLU A 586 22.46 8.78 -11.69
N CYS A 587 21.15 8.51 -11.66
CA CYS A 587 20.62 7.15 -11.53
C CYS A 587 21.11 6.25 -12.68
N LEU A 588 20.89 6.64 -13.93
CA LEU A 588 21.30 5.85 -15.10
C LEU A 588 22.82 5.66 -15.19
N GLU A 589 23.60 6.69 -14.86
CA GLU A 589 25.06 6.63 -14.89
C GLU A 589 25.61 5.67 -13.83
N SER A 590 25.01 5.66 -12.64
CA SER A 590 25.39 4.73 -11.57
C SER A 590 25.21 3.26 -11.96
N LEU A 591 24.34 2.97 -12.92
CA LEU A 591 24.05 1.60 -13.39
C LEU A 591 25.06 1.06 -14.41
N ARG A 592 25.89 1.90 -15.04
CA ARG A 592 26.85 1.48 -16.09
C ARG A 592 27.74 0.28 -15.71
N PRO A 593 28.42 0.25 -14.55
CA PRO A 593 29.27 -0.89 -14.21
C PRO A 593 28.46 -2.18 -14.02
N HIS A 594 27.26 -2.08 -13.42
CA HIS A 594 26.37 -3.23 -13.21
C HIS A 594 25.80 -3.73 -14.55
N TRP A 595 25.48 -2.82 -15.48
CA TRP A 595 25.01 -3.13 -16.83
C TRP A 595 26.05 -3.90 -17.64
N ALA A 596 27.28 -3.39 -17.70
CA ALA A 596 28.36 -4.02 -18.45
C ALA A 596 28.67 -5.43 -17.90
N ARG A 597 28.72 -5.58 -16.57
CA ARG A 597 28.88 -6.88 -15.91
C ARG A 597 27.75 -7.84 -16.30
N ALA A 598 26.50 -7.43 -16.10
CA ALA A 598 25.33 -8.26 -16.35
C ALA A 598 25.27 -8.75 -17.81
N LEU A 599 25.55 -7.87 -18.77
CA LEU A 599 25.60 -8.24 -20.18
C LEU A 599 26.69 -9.27 -20.48
N GLY A 600 27.91 -9.08 -19.95
CA GLY A 600 29.00 -10.03 -20.13
C GLY A 600 28.71 -11.40 -19.51
N GLU A 601 28.12 -11.44 -18.32
CA GLU A 601 27.70 -12.69 -17.67
C GLU A 601 26.57 -13.40 -18.45
N ALA A 602 25.61 -12.64 -18.98
CA ALA A 602 24.54 -13.18 -19.79
C ALA A 602 25.06 -13.75 -21.12
N GLU A 603 25.97 -13.05 -21.81
CA GLU A 603 26.60 -13.53 -23.03
C GLU A 603 27.38 -14.83 -22.78
N ALA A 604 28.22 -14.87 -21.74
CA ALA A 604 28.99 -16.06 -21.38
C ALA A 604 28.10 -17.26 -21.07
N PHE A 605 27.00 -17.06 -20.33
CA PHE A 605 26.03 -18.12 -20.06
C PHE A 605 25.30 -18.58 -21.33
N ASN A 606 24.87 -17.64 -22.16
CA ASN A 606 24.10 -17.90 -23.38
C ASN A 606 24.92 -18.63 -24.45
N ALA A 607 26.24 -18.45 -24.45
CA ALA A 607 27.16 -19.20 -25.32
C ALA A 607 27.28 -20.68 -24.91
N ALA A 608 27.07 -21.00 -23.62
CA ALA A 608 27.20 -22.35 -23.08
C ALA A 608 25.87 -23.10 -22.88
N SER A 609 24.72 -22.42 -23.04
CA SER A 609 23.39 -23.01 -22.81
C SER A 609 22.47 -22.84 -24.03
N GLU A 610 21.88 -23.95 -24.48
CA GLU A 610 20.89 -23.95 -25.57
C GLU A 610 19.45 -23.82 -25.05
N ASP A 611 19.12 -24.53 -23.98
CA ASP A 611 17.75 -24.65 -23.44
C ASP A 611 17.34 -23.48 -22.55
N ARG A 612 18.31 -22.76 -21.99
CA ARG A 612 18.08 -21.64 -21.07
C ARG A 612 18.86 -20.43 -21.55
N LYS A 613 18.24 -19.26 -21.44
CA LYS A 613 18.87 -18.00 -21.84
C LYS A 613 18.77 -16.97 -20.73
N ARG A 614 19.89 -16.31 -20.44
CA ARG A 614 19.95 -15.16 -19.58
C ARG A 614 19.61 -13.88 -20.33
N GLY A 615 18.85 -13.04 -19.65
CA GLY A 615 18.36 -11.76 -20.11
C GLY A 615 18.79 -10.67 -19.16
N VAL A 616 19.01 -9.48 -19.73
CA VAL A 616 19.35 -8.27 -18.97
C VAL A 616 18.52 -7.16 -19.58
N GLY A 617 17.80 -6.44 -18.73
CA GLY A 617 16.91 -5.37 -19.15
C GLY A 617 17.08 -4.18 -18.22
N VAL A 618 16.98 -2.99 -18.80
CA VAL A 618 17.03 -1.72 -18.08
C VAL A 618 15.71 -0.98 -18.29
N ALA A 619 15.25 -0.31 -17.25
CA ALA A 619 14.14 0.63 -17.38
C ALA A 619 14.28 1.80 -16.40
N SER A 620 13.69 2.93 -16.76
CA SER A 620 13.67 4.14 -15.92
C SER A 620 12.26 4.59 -15.56
N CYS A 621 12.18 5.49 -14.59
CA CYS A 621 10.95 6.10 -14.16
C CYS A 621 11.16 7.52 -13.65
N TRP A 622 10.04 8.24 -13.58
CA TRP A 622 9.86 9.42 -12.75
C TRP A 622 8.44 9.45 -12.22
N TYR A 623 8.23 10.23 -11.16
CA TYR A 623 6.91 10.38 -10.58
C TYR A 623 6.76 11.71 -9.85
N GLY A 624 5.71 12.45 -10.19
CA GLY A 624 5.35 13.67 -9.49
C GLY A 624 4.88 13.42 -8.06
N CYS A 625 5.54 14.07 -7.09
CA CYS A 625 5.22 13.93 -5.66
C CYS A 625 4.07 14.89 -5.29
N GLY A 626 2.91 14.33 -4.92
CA GLY A 626 1.71 15.08 -4.56
C GLY A 626 0.55 14.98 -5.56
N ASN A 627 -0.49 15.81 -5.36
CA ASN A 627 -1.62 15.90 -6.28
C ASN A 627 -1.19 16.56 -7.60
N THR A 628 -1.77 16.11 -8.72
CA THR A 628 -1.45 16.62 -10.05
C THR A 628 -2.15 17.95 -10.29
N SER A 629 -1.41 19.07 -10.32
CA SER A 629 -1.94 20.40 -10.65
C SER A 629 -3.07 20.89 -9.74
N LEU A 630 -3.14 20.35 -8.52
CA LEU A 630 -4.17 20.64 -7.53
C LEU A 630 -3.51 20.98 -6.20
N PRO A 631 -4.15 21.82 -5.36
CA PRO A 631 -3.71 22.05 -3.99
C PRO A 631 -3.49 20.73 -3.25
N ASN A 632 -2.46 20.71 -2.43
CA ASN A 632 -2.03 19.53 -1.70
C ASN A 632 -1.48 19.86 -0.31
N PRO A 633 -2.18 20.66 0.51
CA PRO A 633 -1.64 21.16 1.76
C PRO A 633 -1.40 20.05 2.80
N SER A 634 -0.46 20.29 3.70
CA SER A 634 -0.31 19.56 4.95
C SER A 634 -0.04 20.53 6.08
N THR A 635 -0.67 20.29 7.24
CA THR A 635 -0.45 21.07 8.45
C THR A 635 0.14 20.20 9.55
N ILE A 636 1.13 20.72 10.27
CA ILE A 636 1.75 20.07 11.45
C ILE A 636 1.74 21.04 12.63
N LYS A 637 1.46 20.52 13.83
CA LYS A 637 1.56 21.25 15.10
C LYS A 637 2.62 20.59 15.97
N VAL A 638 3.49 21.39 16.56
CA VAL A 638 4.50 20.96 17.55
C VAL A 638 4.51 21.93 18.73
N GLY A 639 4.71 21.42 19.93
CA GLY A 639 4.83 22.27 21.12
C GLY A 639 5.62 21.63 22.24
N ILE A 640 5.89 22.42 23.29
CA ILE A 640 6.54 21.98 24.52
C ILE A 640 5.57 22.22 25.68
N SER A 641 5.35 21.22 26.53
CA SER A 641 4.50 21.34 27.73
C SER A 641 5.20 22.07 28.86
N ALA A 642 4.44 22.54 29.86
CA ALA A 642 5.00 23.10 31.10
C ALA A 642 5.92 22.13 31.85
N ALA A 643 5.74 20.81 31.64
CA ALA A 643 6.57 19.76 32.21
C ALA A 643 7.81 19.43 31.36
N GLY A 644 7.98 20.07 30.20
CA GLY A 644 9.08 19.82 29.28
C GLY A 644 8.88 18.62 28.36
N GLU A 645 7.64 18.27 28.04
CA GLU A 645 7.36 17.24 27.02
C GLU A 645 7.27 17.88 25.64
N VAL A 646 8.04 17.39 24.67
CA VAL A 646 7.95 17.85 23.28
C VAL A 646 6.91 17.01 22.57
N VAL A 647 5.79 17.62 22.17
CA VAL A 647 4.65 16.92 21.56
C VAL A 647 4.53 17.29 20.09
N LEU A 648 4.61 16.29 19.21
CA LEU A 648 4.39 16.43 17.77
C LEU A 648 3.02 15.85 17.39
N HIS A 649 2.11 16.73 16.98
CA HIS A 649 0.80 16.36 16.44
C HIS A 649 0.94 16.07 14.95
N GLN A 650 1.00 14.79 14.64
CA GLN A 650 1.36 14.27 13.33
C GLN A 650 0.12 13.60 12.71
N GLY A 651 -0.61 14.34 11.87
CA GLY A 651 -1.91 13.89 11.34
C GLY A 651 -1.87 12.92 10.16
N ALA A 652 -0.69 12.54 9.67
CA ALA A 652 -0.56 11.64 8.52
C ALA A 652 -0.45 10.19 8.97
N VAL A 653 -1.18 9.30 8.30
CA VAL A 653 -1.20 7.89 8.70
C VAL A 653 0.01 7.13 8.16
N ASP A 654 0.71 6.43 9.05
CA ASP A 654 1.73 5.43 8.69
C ASP A 654 1.04 4.10 8.37
N ILE A 655 1.17 3.64 7.12
CA ILE A 655 0.68 2.33 6.67
C ILE A 655 1.80 1.29 6.57
N GLY A 656 2.93 1.59 7.21
CA GLY A 656 4.15 0.79 7.21
C GLY A 656 5.35 1.47 6.57
N GLN A 657 5.16 2.56 5.83
CA GLN A 657 6.25 3.24 5.10
C GLN A 657 7.22 4.00 5.99
N GLY A 658 6.86 4.30 7.24
CA GLY A 658 7.78 4.94 8.20
C GLY A 658 7.62 6.43 8.41
N SER A 659 6.45 7.01 8.07
CA SER A 659 6.17 8.44 8.30
C SER A 659 6.30 8.83 9.78
N ASN A 660 5.97 7.93 10.71
CA ASN A 660 6.11 8.18 12.15
C ASN A 660 7.56 8.52 12.54
N THR A 661 8.53 7.88 11.89
CA THR A 661 9.95 8.09 12.19
C THR A 661 10.51 9.27 11.40
N VAL A 662 10.31 9.30 10.07
CA VAL A 662 10.95 10.32 9.22
C VAL A 662 10.43 11.74 9.45
N ILE A 663 9.14 11.92 9.73
CA ILE A 663 8.58 13.26 10.02
C ILE A 663 9.14 13.78 11.36
N THR A 664 9.32 12.88 12.33
CA THR A 664 9.88 13.21 13.64
C THR A 664 11.36 13.54 13.56
N GLN A 665 12.15 12.80 12.77
CA GLN A 665 13.56 13.15 12.48
C GLN A 665 13.69 14.55 11.87
N ILE A 666 12.84 14.86 10.88
CA ILE A 666 12.82 16.19 10.25
C ILE A 666 12.47 17.29 11.27
N CYS A 667 11.46 17.07 12.11
CA CYS A 667 11.06 18.03 13.13
C CYS A 667 12.13 18.21 14.23
N ALA A 668 12.79 17.13 14.64
CA ALA A 668 13.84 17.13 15.65
C ALA A 668 15.03 17.98 15.23
N ASP A 669 15.54 17.78 14.02
CA ASP A 669 16.65 18.57 13.49
C ASP A 669 16.25 20.03 13.23
N ALA A 670 15.01 20.27 12.78
CA ALA A 670 14.49 21.62 12.58
C ALA A 670 14.36 22.41 13.90
N LEU A 671 13.93 21.75 14.98
CA LEU A 671 13.81 22.35 16.32
C LEU A 671 15.18 22.47 17.01
N GLY A 672 16.09 21.53 16.75
CA GLY A 672 17.38 21.41 17.41
C GLY A 672 17.27 20.78 18.81
N LEU A 673 16.42 19.76 18.94
CA LEU A 673 16.29 18.92 20.14
C LEU A 673 16.51 17.45 19.76
N PRO A 674 16.96 16.59 20.70
CA PRO A 674 17.21 15.19 20.40
C PRO A 674 15.91 14.43 20.12
N LEU A 675 16.00 13.43 19.24
CA LEU A 675 14.86 12.67 18.72
C LEU A 675 14.05 11.97 19.82
N ASP A 676 14.71 11.49 20.86
CA ASP A 676 14.12 10.76 21.99
C ASP A 676 13.23 11.60 22.91
N LYS A 677 13.25 12.94 22.77
CA LYS A 677 12.38 13.85 23.53
C LYS A 677 11.00 14.02 22.90
N PHE A 678 10.80 13.56 21.68
CA PHE A 678 9.54 13.73 20.95
C PHE A 678 8.54 12.65 21.32
N GLN A 679 7.37 13.09 21.78
CA GLN A 679 6.17 12.27 21.92
C GLN A 679 5.25 12.50 20.72
N LEU A 680 4.81 11.43 20.09
CA LEU A 680 3.93 11.50 18.92
C LEU A 680 2.47 11.43 19.34
N LYS A 681 1.66 12.35 18.83
CA LYS A 681 0.21 12.19 18.73
C LYS A 681 -0.10 11.82 17.30
N SER A 682 -0.41 10.55 17.09
CA SER A 682 -0.78 9.98 15.79
C SER A 682 -2.07 10.61 15.24
N ALA A 683 -2.33 10.35 13.96
CA ALA A 683 -3.51 10.81 13.27
C ALA A 683 -4.80 10.54 14.06
N ASP A 684 -5.58 11.60 14.27
CA ASP A 684 -6.90 11.61 14.86
C ASP A 684 -7.53 12.96 14.50
N THR A 685 -8.68 12.91 13.83
CA THR A 685 -9.36 14.10 13.29
C THR A 685 -9.82 15.12 14.35
N ALA A 686 -9.80 14.77 15.64
CA ALA A 686 -10.14 15.69 16.74
C ALA A 686 -8.92 16.38 17.36
N ILE A 687 -7.72 15.79 17.29
CA ILE A 687 -6.53 16.28 18.04
C ILE A 687 -5.30 16.56 17.18
N THR A 688 -5.29 16.16 15.91
CA THR A 688 -4.19 16.45 14.98
C THR A 688 -4.70 17.26 13.80
N PRO A 689 -3.97 18.28 13.31
CA PRO A 689 -4.33 18.97 12.06
C PRO A 689 -4.34 18.02 10.85
N ASP A 690 -5.02 18.42 9.78
CA ASP A 690 -5.04 17.67 8.53
C ASP A 690 -3.65 17.69 7.87
N ALA A 691 -3.00 16.52 7.85
CA ALA A 691 -1.73 16.31 7.16
C ALA A 691 -1.92 15.70 5.77
N GLY A 692 -3.15 15.60 5.29
CA GLY A 692 -3.54 14.98 4.03
C GLY A 692 -3.39 13.45 4.01
N LYS A 693 -3.99 12.85 2.99
CA LYS A 693 -3.99 11.40 2.75
C LYS A 693 -2.60 10.82 2.46
N THR A 694 -2.32 9.61 2.91
CA THR A 694 -1.08 8.89 2.61
C THR A 694 -1.13 8.27 1.21
N SER A 695 -0.76 9.07 0.20
CA SER A 695 -0.71 8.69 -1.22
C SER A 695 0.26 9.58 -2.00
N ALA A 696 0.45 9.33 -3.31
CA ALA A 696 1.19 10.22 -4.21
C ALA A 696 2.61 10.58 -3.73
N SER A 697 3.24 9.71 -2.92
CA SER A 697 4.58 9.84 -2.37
C SER A 697 4.76 11.14 -1.58
N ARG A 698 3.67 11.70 -1.05
CA ARG A 698 3.65 13.07 -0.56
C ARG A 698 4.14 13.23 0.88
N GLN A 699 4.07 12.20 1.73
CA GLN A 699 4.22 12.40 3.17
C GLN A 699 5.62 12.91 3.56
N THR A 700 6.70 12.25 3.11
CA THR A 700 8.07 12.74 3.38
C THR A 700 8.31 14.13 2.80
N PHE A 701 7.75 14.42 1.62
CA PHE A 701 7.92 15.71 0.96
C PHE A 701 7.08 16.81 1.62
N VAL A 702 5.76 16.73 1.50
CA VAL A 702 4.82 17.80 1.88
C VAL A 702 4.67 17.90 3.40
N THR A 703 4.38 16.78 4.05
CA THR A 703 4.19 16.72 5.51
C THR A 703 5.51 16.89 6.23
N GLY A 704 6.59 16.32 5.68
CA GLY A 704 7.94 16.60 6.15
C GLY A 704 8.29 18.09 6.05
N LYS A 705 7.95 18.78 4.94
CA LYS A 705 8.18 20.23 4.84
C LYS A 705 7.35 21.03 5.83
N ALA A 706 6.10 20.64 6.07
CA ALA A 706 5.28 21.25 7.12
C ALA A 706 5.90 21.04 8.53
N ALA A 707 6.45 19.86 8.81
CA ALA A 707 7.16 19.57 10.06
C ALA A 707 8.48 20.34 10.19
N GLU A 708 9.24 20.49 9.11
CA GLU A 708 10.45 21.33 9.08
C GLU A 708 10.08 22.77 9.44
N LYS A 709 9.04 23.33 8.81
CA LYS A 709 8.56 24.69 9.10
C LYS A 709 8.10 24.82 10.56
N ALA A 710 7.29 23.89 11.04
CA ALA A 710 6.77 23.93 12.42
C ALA A 710 7.90 23.84 13.45
N GLY A 711 8.88 22.95 13.25
CA GLY A 711 10.07 22.83 14.11
C GLY A 711 10.91 24.12 14.11
N ARG A 712 11.15 24.72 12.94
CA ARG A 712 11.88 26.00 12.82
C ARG A 712 11.14 27.16 13.47
N ALA A 713 9.82 27.24 13.30
CA ALA A 713 9.00 28.29 13.90
C ALA A 713 8.99 28.18 15.43
N LEU A 714 8.86 26.97 15.98
CA LEU A 714 8.96 26.74 17.42
C LEU A 714 10.34 27.10 17.97
N ARG A 715 11.41 26.70 17.26
CA ARG A 715 12.79 27.09 17.59
C ARG A 715 12.93 28.61 17.63
N GLU A 716 12.45 29.31 16.61
CA GLU A 716 12.54 30.77 16.54
C GLU A 716 11.81 31.45 17.71
N GLN A 717 10.62 30.96 18.09
CA GLN A 717 9.90 31.47 19.26
C GLN A 717 10.71 31.34 20.56
N ILE A 718 11.32 30.17 20.79
CA ILE A 718 12.15 29.90 21.99
C ILE A 718 13.37 30.82 22.02
N LEU A 719 14.08 30.92 20.89
CA LEU A 719 15.30 31.75 20.79
C LEU A 719 14.98 33.24 20.94
N ARG A 720 13.86 33.70 20.37
CA ARG A 720 13.37 35.08 20.52
C ARG A 720 12.99 35.37 21.97
N PHE A 721 12.30 34.44 22.64
CA PHE A 721 11.96 34.58 24.06
C PHE A 721 13.21 34.71 24.93
N ALA A 722 14.26 33.95 24.64
CA ALA A 722 15.54 34.03 25.33
C ALA A 722 16.44 35.19 24.90
N ASN A 723 16.06 35.95 23.87
CA ASN A 723 16.82 37.05 23.28
C ASN A 723 18.25 36.63 22.89
N VAL A 724 18.35 35.60 22.05
CA VAL A 724 19.61 35.04 21.48
C VAL A 724 19.52 34.89 19.95
N SER A 725 20.65 34.66 19.28
CA SER A 725 20.66 34.39 17.84
C SER A 725 20.27 32.95 17.48
N GLU A 726 20.03 32.71 16.19
CA GLU A 726 19.75 31.39 15.60
C GLU A 726 20.83 30.33 15.86
N LYS A 727 22.06 30.76 16.17
CA LYS A 727 23.22 29.89 16.41
C LYS A 727 23.20 29.22 17.78
N ALA A 728 22.32 29.64 18.69
CA ALA A 728 22.27 29.10 20.04
C ALA A 728 21.83 27.63 20.04
N ALA A 729 22.48 26.79 20.84
CA ALA A 729 22.05 25.42 21.08
C ALA A 729 20.92 25.41 22.12
N ILE A 730 19.95 24.53 21.95
CA ILE A 730 18.84 24.32 22.90
C ILE A 730 19.00 22.92 23.49
N ALA A 731 18.82 22.80 24.80
CA ALA A 731 18.76 21.52 25.50
C ALA A 731 17.59 21.57 26.49
N LEU A 732 16.95 20.41 26.67
CA LEU A 732 15.79 20.25 27.56
C LEU A 732 16.17 19.32 28.71
N ASP A 733 15.96 19.79 29.93
CA ASP A 733 16.20 19.05 31.17
C ASP A 733 15.00 19.22 32.12
N GLY A 734 14.14 18.21 32.18
CA GLY A 734 12.84 18.30 32.84
C GLY A 734 12.03 19.51 32.33
N SER A 735 11.52 20.32 33.25
CA SER A 735 10.78 21.55 32.94
C SER A 735 11.68 22.75 32.60
N SER A 736 12.98 22.57 32.37
CA SER A 736 13.93 23.66 32.08
C SER A 736 14.50 23.57 30.67
N LEU A 737 14.43 24.68 29.92
CA LEU A 737 15.14 24.84 28.65
C LEU A 737 16.45 25.60 28.86
N ALA A 738 17.57 24.91 28.67
CA ALA A 738 18.90 25.51 28.64
C ALA A 738 19.25 25.97 27.22
N ILE A 739 19.65 27.23 27.07
CA ILE A 739 19.96 27.86 25.78
C ILE A 739 21.39 28.39 25.85
N ARG A 740 22.26 27.88 24.98
CA ARG A 740 23.70 28.16 25.02
C ARG A 740 24.15 28.89 23.75
N GLU A 741 24.84 30.01 23.92
CA GLU A 741 25.41 30.81 22.84
C GLU A 741 26.82 31.26 23.21
N GLY A 742 27.84 30.62 22.63
CA GLY A 742 29.22 30.79 23.10
C GLY A 742 29.36 30.32 24.56
N GLU A 743 29.87 31.18 25.44
CA GLU A 743 29.95 30.91 26.88
C GLU A 743 28.68 31.29 27.65
N ALA A 744 27.74 32.01 27.03
CA ALA A 744 26.51 32.43 27.70
C ALA A 744 25.51 31.26 27.77
N THR A 745 25.00 30.97 28.97
CA THR A 745 23.90 30.02 29.18
C THR A 745 22.72 30.75 29.79
N ARG A 746 21.55 30.62 29.17
CA ARG A 746 20.26 31.08 29.69
C ARG A 746 19.39 29.86 30.01
N SER A 747 18.50 30.01 30.98
CA SER A 747 17.54 28.98 31.37
C SER A 747 16.14 29.56 31.32
N ILE A 748 15.19 28.83 30.75
CA ILE A 748 13.76 29.14 30.82
C ILE A 748 13.10 28.06 31.67
N ASP A 749 12.47 28.45 32.77
CA ASP A 749 11.58 27.55 33.52
C ASP A 749 10.23 27.50 32.81
N LEU A 750 9.91 26.37 32.19
CA LEU A 750 8.67 26.14 31.46
C LEU A 750 7.45 26.11 32.37
N SER A 751 7.63 25.79 33.66
CA SER A 751 6.53 25.68 34.63
C SER A 751 5.95 27.05 35.03
N GLU A 752 6.72 28.13 34.85
CA GLU A 752 6.29 29.51 35.09
C GLU A 752 5.54 30.12 33.90
N LEU A 753 5.54 29.44 32.75
CA LEU A 753 4.88 29.93 31.54
C LEU A 753 3.40 29.56 31.53
N LYS A 754 2.59 30.43 30.90
CA LYS A 754 1.16 30.18 30.75
C LYS A 754 0.92 29.12 29.68
N ALA A 755 0.37 27.97 30.09
CA ALA A 755 -0.03 26.91 29.18
C ALA A 755 -1.34 27.21 28.42
N ASP A 756 -1.47 26.67 27.22
CA ASP A 756 -2.72 26.61 26.46
C ASP A 756 -3.66 25.50 26.97
N ALA A 757 -4.81 25.32 26.31
CA ALA A 757 -5.78 24.28 26.69
C ALA A 757 -5.23 22.83 26.54
N ALA A 758 -4.16 22.65 25.78
CA ALA A 758 -3.47 21.38 25.61
C ALA A 758 -2.25 21.22 26.54
N GLY A 759 -2.04 22.17 27.47
CA GLY A 759 -0.91 22.14 28.42
C GLY A 759 0.41 22.61 27.82
N LEU A 760 0.41 23.19 26.62
CA LEU A 760 1.62 23.61 25.90
C LEU A 760 1.95 25.08 26.19
N VAL A 761 3.22 25.38 26.45
CA VAL A 761 3.72 26.72 26.79
C VAL A 761 4.44 27.41 25.63
N PHE A 762 4.98 26.62 24.70
CA PHE A 762 5.42 27.08 23.37
C PHE A 762 4.74 26.21 22.32
N VAL A 763 4.20 26.83 21.26
CA VAL A 763 3.45 26.13 20.21
C VAL A 763 3.72 26.78 18.86
N ALA A 764 4.00 25.96 17.87
CA ALA A 764 3.99 26.34 16.47
C ALA A 764 3.09 25.41 15.67
N GLN A 765 2.37 25.98 14.70
CA GLN A 765 1.57 25.24 13.74
C GLN A 765 1.79 25.84 12.36
N GLU A 766 2.28 25.03 11.43
CA GLU A 766 2.67 25.50 10.11
C GLU A 766 2.04 24.65 9.02
N THR A 767 1.79 25.29 7.87
CA THR A 767 1.23 24.63 6.69
C THR A 767 2.20 24.76 5.51
N TYR A 768 2.29 23.68 4.73
CA TYR A 768 2.96 23.70 3.44
C TYR A 768 2.04 23.16 2.36
N ASP A 769 1.88 23.94 1.30
CA ASP A 769 1.21 23.55 0.07
C ASP A 769 2.22 23.71 -1.08
N PRO A 770 2.58 22.63 -1.80
CA PRO A 770 3.57 22.69 -2.86
C PRO A 770 3.16 23.63 -4.02
N PRO A 771 4.07 24.46 -4.55
CA PRO A 771 3.75 25.41 -5.61
C PRO A 771 3.52 24.71 -6.96
N THR A 772 2.26 24.61 -7.38
CA THR A 772 1.82 24.05 -8.68
C THR A 772 0.99 25.05 -9.47
N LEU A 773 0.84 24.82 -10.79
CA LEU A 773 -0.05 25.58 -11.67
C LEU A 773 -1.01 24.61 -12.37
N PRO A 774 -2.28 25.00 -12.60
CA PRO A 774 -3.21 24.19 -13.37
C PRO A 774 -2.69 23.95 -14.79
N LEU A 775 -3.14 22.85 -15.39
CA LEU A 775 -2.87 22.58 -16.80
C LEU A 775 -3.93 23.29 -17.67
N ASP A 776 -3.51 23.83 -18.81
CA ASP A 776 -4.42 24.37 -19.82
C ASP A 776 -5.11 23.26 -20.66
N ALA A 777 -5.89 23.64 -21.67
CA ALA A 777 -6.60 22.70 -22.52
C ALA A 777 -5.69 21.75 -23.33
N LYS A 778 -4.41 22.10 -23.51
CA LYS A 778 -3.38 21.26 -24.13
C LYS A 778 -2.51 20.55 -23.09
N GLY A 779 -2.89 20.57 -21.82
CA GLY A 779 -2.14 19.93 -20.76
C GLY A 779 -0.83 20.64 -20.41
N GLN A 780 -0.66 21.93 -20.78
CA GLN A 780 0.55 22.69 -20.49
C GLN A 780 0.43 23.43 -19.15
N GLY A 781 1.47 23.40 -18.32
CA GLY A 781 1.48 24.01 -16.99
C GLY A 781 2.63 23.52 -16.10
N LYS A 782 2.46 23.63 -14.77
CA LYS A 782 3.42 23.17 -13.75
C LYS A 782 2.73 22.18 -12.80
N PRO A 783 2.57 20.91 -13.20
CA PRO A 783 1.75 19.94 -12.45
C PRO A 783 2.34 19.54 -11.08
N TYR A 784 3.65 19.66 -10.88
CA TYR A 784 4.33 19.25 -9.65
C TYR A 784 5.43 20.22 -9.24
N ALA A 785 5.65 20.32 -7.93
CA ALA A 785 6.81 21.01 -7.37
C ALA A 785 8.08 20.13 -7.44
N VAL A 786 7.95 18.84 -7.14
CA VAL A 786 9.05 17.87 -7.03
C VAL A 786 8.70 16.58 -7.77
N TYR A 787 9.69 15.99 -8.43
CA TYR A 787 9.63 14.65 -9.01
C TYR A 787 10.67 13.75 -8.35
N GLY A 788 10.32 12.48 -8.10
CA GLY A 788 11.28 11.42 -7.80
C GLY A 788 11.69 10.70 -9.08
N TYR A 789 12.92 10.18 -9.13
CA TYR A 789 13.48 9.49 -10.30
C TYR A 789 14.10 8.15 -9.92
N GLY A 790 14.16 7.22 -10.86
CA GLY A 790 14.88 5.98 -10.65
C GLY A 790 15.08 5.18 -11.92
N ALA A 791 16.01 4.23 -11.85
CA ALA A 791 16.27 3.26 -12.88
C ALA A 791 16.65 1.91 -12.27
N GLN A 792 16.26 0.82 -12.94
CA GLN A 792 16.53 -0.54 -12.48
C GLN A 792 17.12 -1.38 -13.61
N ILE A 793 18.02 -2.30 -13.26
CA ILE A 793 18.45 -3.41 -14.08
C ILE A 793 17.82 -4.68 -13.54
N ALA A 794 17.20 -5.48 -14.40
CA ALA A 794 16.76 -6.83 -14.11
C ALA A 794 17.66 -7.86 -14.82
N GLU A 795 18.21 -8.79 -14.05
CA GLU A 795 18.94 -9.96 -14.55
C GLU A 795 18.08 -11.20 -14.32
N LEU A 796 17.86 -12.00 -15.37
CA LEU A 796 17.01 -13.17 -15.28
C LEU A 796 17.49 -14.31 -16.19
N GLU A 797 16.97 -15.51 -15.94
CA GLU A 797 17.10 -16.69 -16.78
C GLU A 797 15.70 -17.12 -17.25
N VAL A 798 15.54 -17.42 -18.54
CA VAL A 798 14.32 -17.97 -19.12
C VAL A 798 14.58 -19.41 -19.54
N ASP A 799 13.73 -20.33 -19.08
CA ASP A 799 13.65 -21.67 -19.63
C ASP A 799 12.84 -21.62 -20.93
N LEU A 800 13.50 -21.86 -22.08
CA LEU A 800 12.84 -21.74 -23.38
C LEU A 800 11.76 -22.82 -23.58
N LYS A 801 11.87 -23.96 -22.89
CA LYS A 801 10.93 -25.09 -22.98
C LYS A 801 9.67 -24.86 -22.15
N LEU A 802 9.80 -24.23 -20.99
CA LEU A 802 8.70 -24.04 -20.05
C LEU A 802 8.13 -22.61 -20.05
N GLY A 803 8.89 -21.63 -20.56
CA GLY A 803 8.57 -20.21 -20.44
C GLY A 803 8.73 -19.67 -19.02
N THR A 804 9.28 -20.44 -18.09
CA THR A 804 9.49 -20.01 -16.71
C THR A 804 10.64 -19.02 -16.63
N VAL A 805 10.53 -18.08 -15.70
CA VAL A 805 11.52 -17.02 -15.46
C VAL A 805 12.08 -17.18 -14.05
N LYS A 806 13.41 -17.21 -13.93
CA LYS A 806 14.11 -17.10 -12.66
C LYS A 806 14.81 -15.75 -12.59
N LEU A 807 14.44 -14.92 -11.63
CA LEU A 807 15.16 -13.67 -11.37
C LEU A 807 16.48 -13.99 -10.66
N ILE A 808 17.56 -13.38 -11.13
CA ILE A 808 18.93 -13.60 -10.60
C ILE A 808 19.32 -12.45 -9.68
N ARG A 809 19.05 -11.21 -10.10
CA ARG A 809 19.40 -9.99 -9.38
C ARG A 809 18.60 -8.81 -9.91
N ILE A 810 18.33 -7.85 -9.03
CA ILE A 810 17.88 -6.51 -9.43
C ILE A 810 18.84 -5.47 -8.83
N THR A 811 19.39 -4.60 -9.66
CA THR A 811 20.15 -3.43 -9.21
C THR A 811 19.28 -2.19 -9.41
N ALA A 812 19.09 -1.39 -8.35
CA ALA A 812 18.09 -0.33 -8.30
C ALA A 812 18.69 0.99 -7.84
N ALA A 813 18.79 1.95 -8.76
CA ALA A 813 19.24 3.31 -8.50
C ALA A 813 18.05 4.25 -8.38
N HIS A 814 17.91 4.92 -7.23
CA HIS A 814 16.80 5.86 -6.99
C HIS A 814 17.32 7.18 -6.46
N ASP A 815 16.85 8.27 -7.08
CA ASP A 815 17.09 9.63 -6.62
C ASP A 815 16.04 9.99 -5.56
N VAL A 816 16.51 10.03 -4.32
CA VAL A 816 15.67 10.26 -3.14
C VAL A 816 15.79 11.68 -2.62
N GLY A 817 16.57 12.54 -3.29
CA GLY A 817 17.06 13.78 -2.70
C GLY A 817 17.87 13.44 -1.45
N LYS A 818 17.57 14.06 -0.31
CA LYS A 818 18.12 13.61 0.97
C LYS A 818 17.41 12.36 1.49
N ALA A 819 18.16 11.27 1.71
CA ALA A 819 17.70 10.11 2.46
C ALA A 819 17.54 10.49 3.94
N ILE A 820 16.29 10.64 4.39
CA ILE A 820 16.01 10.98 5.80
C ILE A 820 16.37 9.81 6.72
N ASN A 821 16.00 8.59 6.32
CA ASN A 821 16.36 7.34 6.98
C ASN A 821 16.74 6.31 5.91
N PRO A 822 18.04 6.06 5.65
CA PRO A 822 18.51 5.15 4.61
C PRO A 822 17.92 3.73 4.68
N VAL A 823 17.79 3.15 5.87
CA VAL A 823 17.24 1.79 6.04
C VAL A 823 15.76 1.72 5.61
N LEU A 824 14.96 2.74 5.94
CA LEU A 824 13.57 2.81 5.50
C LEU A 824 13.43 3.05 3.99
N VAL A 825 14.35 3.82 3.40
CA VAL A 825 14.43 4.02 1.95
C VAL A 825 14.68 2.69 1.24
N GLU A 826 15.66 1.91 1.70
CA GLU A 826 15.97 0.59 1.15
C GLU A 826 14.77 -0.36 1.24
N GLY A 827 14.09 -0.41 2.40
CA GLY A 827 12.90 -1.24 2.57
C GLY A 827 11.75 -0.85 1.63
N GLN A 828 11.57 0.45 1.36
CA GLN A 828 10.58 0.93 0.38
C GLN A 828 10.92 0.50 -1.05
N ILE A 829 12.22 0.51 -1.41
CA ILE A 829 12.73 0.06 -2.71
C ILE A 829 12.46 -1.44 -2.89
N GLU A 830 12.86 -2.26 -1.93
CA GLU A 830 12.66 -3.72 -1.95
C GLU A 830 11.18 -4.10 -2.05
N GLY A 831 10.32 -3.44 -1.26
CA GLY A 831 8.87 -3.64 -1.33
C GLY A 831 8.26 -3.23 -2.67
N GLY A 832 8.74 -2.14 -3.27
CA GLY A 832 8.33 -1.69 -4.60
C GLY A 832 8.72 -2.69 -5.68
N ILE A 833 9.95 -3.19 -5.62
CA ILE A 833 10.46 -4.21 -6.53
C ILE A 833 9.63 -5.49 -6.42
N ALA A 834 9.32 -5.97 -5.21
CA ALA A 834 8.49 -7.16 -5.04
C ALA A 834 7.12 -6.99 -5.71
N GLN A 835 6.42 -5.88 -5.48
CA GLN A 835 5.15 -5.61 -6.18
C GLN A 835 5.31 -5.52 -7.71
N GLY A 836 6.47 -5.03 -8.18
CA GLY A 836 6.77 -4.91 -9.62
C GLY A 836 7.05 -6.24 -10.28
N ILE A 837 7.71 -7.16 -9.58
CA ILE A 837 7.86 -8.57 -9.97
C ILE A 837 6.48 -9.21 -10.12
N GLY A 838 5.60 -8.98 -9.15
CA GLY A 838 4.22 -9.43 -9.17
C GLY A 838 3.50 -8.99 -10.45
N MET A 839 3.44 -7.68 -10.67
CA MET A 839 2.84 -7.09 -11.87
C MET A 839 3.47 -7.64 -13.16
N ALA A 840 4.78 -7.89 -13.19
CA ALA A 840 5.49 -8.35 -14.37
C ALA A 840 5.20 -9.81 -14.72
N LEU A 841 5.13 -10.71 -13.73
CA LEU A 841 5.27 -12.17 -13.98
C LEU A 841 4.09 -13.01 -13.52
N MET A 842 3.29 -12.57 -12.53
CA MET A 842 2.34 -13.48 -11.86
C MET A 842 1.00 -12.87 -11.44
N GLU A 843 0.94 -11.64 -10.97
CA GLU A 843 -0.26 -11.07 -10.36
C GLU A 843 -1.33 -10.71 -11.39
N GLU A 844 -2.49 -11.37 -11.28
CA GLU A 844 -3.65 -11.16 -12.15
C GLU A 844 -4.92 -11.49 -11.36
N TYR A 845 -5.71 -10.47 -11.02
CA TYR A 845 -7.02 -10.66 -10.41
C TYR A 845 -8.04 -10.96 -11.51
N ILE A 846 -8.68 -12.12 -11.45
CA ILE A 846 -9.69 -12.53 -12.43
C ILE A 846 -11.07 -12.37 -11.78
N PRO A 847 -11.88 -11.38 -12.21
CA PRO A 847 -13.21 -11.18 -11.67
C PRO A 847 -14.05 -12.47 -11.73
N GLY A 848 -14.68 -12.82 -10.61
CA GLY A 848 -15.56 -14.00 -10.54
C GLY A 848 -14.85 -15.32 -10.32
N ARG A 849 -13.50 -15.32 -10.30
CA ARG A 849 -12.68 -16.51 -10.09
C ARG A 849 -11.73 -16.35 -8.92
N THR A 850 -11.05 -15.21 -8.81
CA THR A 850 -10.08 -14.96 -7.74
C THR A 850 -10.79 -14.53 -6.47
N GLU A 851 -10.70 -15.35 -5.43
CA GLU A 851 -11.47 -15.20 -4.20
C GLU A 851 -10.62 -15.22 -2.92
N ASN A 852 -9.36 -15.68 -2.97
CA ASN A 852 -8.42 -15.64 -1.85
C ASN A 852 -6.95 -15.62 -2.33
N LEU A 853 -5.98 -15.92 -1.47
CA LEU A 853 -4.55 -15.84 -1.80
C LEU A 853 -4.00 -17.13 -2.43
N HIS A 854 -4.66 -18.28 -2.29
CA HIS A 854 -4.28 -19.50 -3.02
C HIS A 854 -4.57 -19.43 -4.53
N ASP A 855 -5.51 -18.60 -4.97
CA ASP A 855 -5.85 -18.38 -6.38
C ASP A 855 -5.44 -17.00 -6.91
N TYR A 856 -4.80 -16.18 -6.07
CA TYR A 856 -4.11 -14.94 -6.44
C TYR A 856 -2.61 -15.03 -6.12
N LEU A 857 -1.79 -15.31 -7.13
CA LEU A 857 -0.35 -15.51 -6.95
C LEU A 857 0.37 -14.18 -6.67
N ILE A 858 0.91 -14.06 -5.47
CA ILE A 858 1.73 -12.93 -5.01
C ILE A 858 3.18 -13.38 -4.92
N PRO A 859 4.15 -12.51 -5.24
CA PRO A 859 5.57 -12.80 -5.01
C PRO A 859 5.84 -13.25 -3.58
N THR A 860 6.37 -14.45 -3.45
CA THR A 860 6.80 -15.06 -2.20
C THR A 860 8.28 -14.76 -1.94
N ILE A 861 8.80 -15.23 -0.80
CA ILE A 861 10.20 -15.09 -0.42
C ILE A 861 11.17 -15.72 -1.45
N GLY A 862 10.74 -16.77 -2.15
CA GLY A 862 11.54 -17.45 -3.18
C GLY A 862 11.52 -16.74 -4.54
N ASP A 863 10.56 -15.84 -4.77
CA ASP A 863 10.41 -15.11 -6.03
C ASP A 863 11.25 -13.83 -6.08
N VAL A 864 11.59 -13.26 -4.92
CA VAL A 864 12.33 -12.00 -4.83
C VAL A 864 13.84 -12.26 -4.83
N PRO A 865 14.59 -11.80 -5.85
CA PRO A 865 16.03 -12.01 -5.94
C PRO A 865 16.78 -11.08 -4.96
N PRO A 866 18.10 -11.27 -4.79
CA PRO A 866 18.95 -10.25 -4.20
C PRO A 866 18.75 -8.88 -4.88
N VAL A 867 18.61 -7.84 -4.06
CA VAL A 867 18.46 -6.44 -4.49
C VAL A 867 19.71 -5.66 -4.07
N GLU A 868 20.30 -4.96 -5.03
CA GLU A 868 21.39 -4.02 -4.81
C GLU A 868 20.86 -2.59 -4.91
N HIS A 869 20.95 -1.81 -3.83
CA HIS A 869 20.41 -0.47 -3.72
C HIS A 869 21.50 0.58 -3.99
N ILE A 870 21.18 1.55 -4.85
CA ILE A 870 22.04 2.72 -5.08
C ILE A 870 21.21 3.96 -4.75
N LEU A 871 21.50 4.58 -3.60
CA LEU A 871 20.82 5.80 -3.16
C LEU A 871 21.52 7.01 -3.80
N VAL A 872 20.86 7.61 -4.79
CA VAL A 872 21.30 8.84 -5.42
C VAL A 872 20.71 10.02 -4.65
N GLU A 873 21.56 10.93 -4.15
CA GLU A 873 21.12 12.09 -3.39
C GLU A 873 21.26 13.40 -4.18
N VAL A 874 20.34 13.67 -5.12
CA VAL A 874 20.27 14.96 -5.83
C VAL A 874 19.23 15.85 -5.15
N PRO A 875 19.61 16.80 -4.28
CA PRO A 875 18.67 17.52 -3.44
C PRO A 875 17.72 18.41 -4.24
N ASP A 876 16.50 18.59 -3.73
CA ASP A 876 15.52 19.54 -4.26
C ASP A 876 15.18 20.62 -3.21
N PRO A 877 15.26 21.92 -3.54
CA PRO A 877 15.04 23.01 -2.59
C PRO A 877 13.63 23.06 -1.99
N GLU A 878 12.62 22.51 -2.68
CA GLU A 878 11.26 22.42 -2.14
C GLU A 878 11.15 21.36 -1.03
N GLY A 879 12.00 20.33 -1.10
CA GLY A 879 12.04 19.23 -0.15
C GLY A 879 12.49 19.65 1.27
N PRO A 880 12.03 18.96 2.33
CA PRO A 880 12.61 19.14 3.66
C PRO A 880 14.04 18.62 3.66
N PHE A 881 15.00 19.48 3.99
CA PHE A 881 16.44 19.17 3.91
C PHE A 881 16.90 18.62 2.55
N GLY A 882 16.18 18.91 1.46
CA GLY A 882 16.47 18.38 0.13
C GLY A 882 15.81 17.04 -0.22
N ALA A 883 14.99 16.46 0.66
CA ALA A 883 14.35 15.15 0.47
C ALA A 883 13.19 15.16 -0.53
N LYS A 884 13.00 14.02 -1.21
CA LYS A 884 11.90 13.79 -2.15
C LYS A 884 10.93 12.73 -1.64
N GLY A 885 9.79 12.60 -2.32
CA GLY A 885 8.89 11.48 -2.12
C GLY A 885 9.39 10.21 -2.78
N LEU A 886 9.40 9.09 -2.05
CA LEU A 886 9.91 7.80 -2.54
C LEU A 886 8.84 6.78 -2.91
N GLY A 887 7.73 6.81 -2.16
CA GLY A 887 6.78 5.70 -2.04
C GLY A 887 6.50 4.95 -3.34
N GLU A 888 6.13 5.62 -4.43
CA GLU A 888 5.59 4.94 -5.61
C GLU A 888 6.58 4.68 -6.73
N HIS A 889 7.55 5.57 -6.92
CA HIS A 889 8.39 5.49 -8.11
C HIS A 889 9.31 4.27 -8.12
N VAL A 890 9.60 3.71 -6.94
CA VAL A 890 10.40 2.48 -6.78
C VAL A 890 9.79 1.21 -7.39
N LEU A 891 8.48 1.21 -7.65
CA LEU A 891 7.78 0.10 -8.33
C LEU A 891 7.86 0.22 -9.86
N ILE A 892 7.85 1.46 -10.36
CA ILE A 892 7.56 1.77 -11.77
C ILE A 892 8.52 1.10 -12.76
N PRO A 893 9.85 1.07 -12.56
CA PRO A 893 10.77 0.55 -13.57
C PRO A 893 10.91 -0.98 -13.52
N THR A 894 10.40 -1.66 -12.49
CA THR A 894 10.64 -3.10 -12.29
C THR A 894 10.05 -3.95 -13.40
N ALA A 895 8.75 -3.79 -13.68
CA ALA A 895 8.08 -4.57 -14.71
C ALA A 895 8.66 -4.37 -16.12
N PRO A 896 8.86 -3.13 -16.62
CA PRO A 896 9.50 -2.94 -17.91
C PRO A 896 10.95 -3.46 -17.97
N ALA A 897 11.74 -3.35 -16.89
CA ALA A 897 13.08 -3.92 -16.86
C ALA A 897 13.06 -5.45 -17.05
N ILE A 898 12.12 -6.14 -16.37
CA ILE A 898 11.92 -7.59 -16.51
C ILE A 898 11.46 -7.95 -17.94
N LEU A 899 10.51 -7.23 -18.51
CA LEU A 899 10.02 -7.48 -19.87
C LEU A 899 11.12 -7.26 -20.91
N ASN A 900 11.94 -6.21 -20.76
CA ASN A 900 13.10 -5.95 -21.61
C ASN A 900 14.18 -7.03 -21.44
N ALA A 901 14.34 -7.60 -20.24
CA ALA A 901 15.24 -8.71 -19.99
C ALA A 901 14.74 -10.02 -20.62
N ILE A 902 13.43 -10.32 -20.55
CA ILE A 902 12.82 -11.45 -21.26
C ILE A 902 13.04 -11.30 -22.77
N ARG A 903 12.82 -10.11 -23.32
CA ARG A 903 13.09 -9.81 -24.73
C ARG A 903 14.57 -9.97 -25.07
N HIS A 904 15.49 -9.57 -24.20
CA HIS A 904 16.92 -9.81 -24.44
C HIS A 904 17.25 -11.31 -24.51
N ALA A 905 16.73 -12.10 -23.58
CA ALA A 905 17.00 -13.55 -23.51
C ALA A 905 16.40 -14.33 -24.70
N THR A 906 15.17 -13.99 -25.09
CA THR A 906 14.36 -14.83 -25.98
C THR A 906 14.09 -14.17 -27.34
N GLY A 907 14.21 -12.86 -27.43
CA GLY A 907 13.78 -12.00 -28.53
C GLY A 907 12.28 -12.06 -28.81
N VAL A 908 11.44 -12.37 -27.82
CA VAL A 908 9.97 -12.32 -27.93
C VAL A 908 9.43 -11.05 -27.27
N LEU A 909 8.25 -10.62 -27.70
CA LEU A 909 7.50 -9.51 -27.11
C LEU A 909 6.27 -10.07 -26.40
N VAL A 910 6.06 -9.67 -25.16
CA VAL A 910 4.84 -9.98 -24.40
C VAL A 910 3.93 -8.75 -24.44
N THR A 911 2.76 -8.89 -25.05
CA THR A 911 1.79 -7.79 -25.24
C THR A 911 0.65 -7.80 -24.23
N LYS A 912 0.60 -8.80 -23.33
CA LYS A 912 -0.35 -8.86 -22.21
C LYS A 912 0.38 -9.20 -20.91
N VAL A 913 0.28 -8.31 -19.93
CA VAL A 913 0.94 -8.41 -18.63
C VAL A 913 -0.07 -8.90 -17.56
N PRO A 914 0.29 -9.87 -16.70
CA PRO A 914 1.63 -10.42 -16.47
C PRO A 914 2.16 -11.39 -17.54
N ALA A 915 3.47 -11.43 -17.73
CA ALA A 915 4.21 -12.36 -18.57
C ALA A 915 4.29 -13.76 -17.93
N THR A 916 3.15 -14.43 -17.81
CA THR A 916 3.08 -15.78 -17.25
C THR A 916 3.88 -16.79 -18.09
N PRO A 917 4.31 -17.93 -17.51
CA PRO A 917 5.04 -18.95 -18.27
C PRO A 917 4.31 -19.39 -19.54
N ALA A 918 2.99 -19.53 -19.47
CA ALA A 918 2.16 -19.87 -20.62
C ALA A 918 2.21 -18.80 -21.73
N ARG A 919 2.15 -17.51 -21.37
CA ARG A 919 2.22 -16.39 -22.33
C ARG A 919 3.61 -16.28 -22.96
N ILE A 920 4.68 -16.42 -22.16
CA ILE A 920 6.07 -16.41 -22.66
C ILE A 920 6.28 -17.59 -23.63
N ARG A 921 5.87 -18.79 -23.23
CA ARG A 921 6.00 -20.00 -24.05
C ARG A 921 5.23 -19.90 -25.36
N ALA A 922 4.01 -19.34 -25.34
CA ALA A 922 3.25 -19.08 -26.55
C ALA A 922 4.00 -18.13 -27.49
N ALA A 923 4.53 -17.02 -26.96
CA ALA A 923 5.29 -16.05 -27.76
C ALA A 923 6.57 -16.64 -28.36
N ILE A 924 7.27 -17.54 -27.64
CA ILE A 924 8.44 -18.27 -28.16
C ILE A 924 8.04 -19.17 -29.33
N ARG A 925 6.96 -19.96 -29.17
CA ARG A 925 6.48 -20.87 -30.23
C ARG A 925 6.02 -20.11 -31.47
N ASP A 926 5.34 -18.98 -31.30
CA ASP A 926 4.90 -18.15 -32.42
C ASP A 926 6.09 -17.57 -33.19
N LYS A 927 7.15 -17.17 -32.50
CA LYS A 927 8.40 -16.72 -33.12
C LYS A 927 9.09 -17.85 -33.89
N GLU A 928 9.17 -19.04 -33.31
CA GLU A 928 9.75 -20.23 -33.95
C GLU A 928 8.97 -20.61 -35.21
N ALA A 929 7.63 -20.57 -35.17
CA ALA A 929 6.78 -20.87 -36.32
C ALA A 929 6.89 -19.86 -37.48
N ARG A 930 7.39 -18.65 -37.22
CA ARG A 930 7.65 -17.61 -38.24
C ARG A 930 9.04 -17.70 -38.86
N ARG A 931 9.94 -18.51 -38.30
CA ARG A 931 11.29 -18.79 -38.83
C ARG A 931 11.24 -20.03 -39.71
#